data_AF-A0A9J6ASG2-F1
#
_entry.id   AF-A0A9J6ASG2-F1
#
_cell.length_a   1.000
_cell.length_b   1.000
_cell.length_c   1.000
_cell.angle_alpha   90.00
_cell.angle_beta   90.00
_cell.angle_gamma   90.00
#
_symmetry.space_group_name_H-M   'P 1'
#
loop_
_entity.id
_entity.type
_entity.pdbx_description
1 polymer ?
#
loop_
_entity_poly.entity_id
_entity_poly.type
_entity_poly.pdbx_seq_one_letter_code
_entity_poly.pdbx_strand_id
1 'polypeptide(L)'
;MANKPGILTNCPWACLGNLKYLVLAPFACHSIYTFFMSKDESERDMDDEIILFGLVYYIGYLILEQAHHMPMWRTDGIIITALLHIGPVEFLYYWLHRALHHHFLYSRYHSHHHSSIVTEPITAVVHPFAEILAYYMLFSIPIFTTLFTGTASIASIGVYLIFIDFMNLMGHCNFELIPKYHSLHHTQFRTNYCLFMPLYDYIYDTMDKSSDTLYEKSLEREAEVPDVVHLTHLTTLESIYHLRLGFASLASKPHTSKWYMLLMWPVTLWSIMLTWIYGYTFVVERNLFKNLKLQTWAIPKYRIQYFMQWQRESINNMIEKAIIEADQKGIKEEQLNSNGELYLRRHPQLKVKVVDGSSLAVAVVLNSISKGTSQVVLRGRLSKVANSIALALCKGGIQVVMLDEEDYKRLKAKLTPEAATNLVLSKCYNVSKTWLVGDGLSKDEQLKAPKGTLFIPYSQFPPRKVRKDCFYFNTPAMIAPKHLENVDSCENWLPRRVMSAWRIAGIVHALEGWNEHECGDMILDTQKVWKASLGHVVTLKLVQQIYFVSQAVYLVLAPFVGHSIYSFFMSKEESQRDFSYIFIFLYILMRMVHHQTWISLSRYRSAKGDNRILDRSIEFDQVDRETNWDDQIILNGVVFYIGYLKFAETHHLPLWRIDGIIITALIHTGPVEFLYYWLHRALHHHFLYSRYHSHHHSSIVTEPHTAVIHPFAEIVTYLTLFFIPLSTTIFTGTASIASIVAYSIYLDFMNLMGHCNFELIPKWTFSIFPPLKYLIYTPSFHSLHHTQFRSNYSLFMPMYDYLYGTVDKSSDTLYEKSLERKAELPDVVHLTHLTTPESIYHLRLGFASLASKPHTSKWYFWLMSPVTLWSFFITWIYGHTFVVERNLFRNLKIQTWAIPKYSIQYFMQWQRDTINNLIEEAIIEADQKGEKQVNKNGELYIRRHPKLKVKVVDGSSLAVAVVLNSIPKGTSQVVLRGRFSKVAYSIALALCQGGTQVMLDGEEYKRLKALLNPEVATNLVPSKSYASKIWLVGDGLSEDEQLKAPKGTLFIPFSQFPPRKARKDCFYFNTPAMNIPKHLENVDSCENWLPRRVMSAWRIAGILHALEGWNEHECGNKMFDIDKVWKASLRHGFIPLTTPSICY
;
A
#
# COMPACT_ATOMS: atom_id res chain seq x y z
N MET A 1 8.01 -10.73 23.92
CA MET A 1 9.33 -10.11 24.21
C MET A 1 10.24 -10.46 23.04
N ALA A 2 11.37 -9.80 22.75
CA ALA A 2 11.83 -8.51 23.26
C ALA A 2 11.38 -7.36 22.33
N ASN A 3 11.67 -6.12 22.70
CA ASN A 3 11.29 -4.92 21.92
C ASN A 3 12.53 -4.03 21.62
N LYS A 4 13.69 -4.65 21.34
CA LYS A 4 14.94 -3.97 21.01
C LYS A 4 15.69 -4.63 19.83
N PRO A 5 15.93 -3.89 18.73
CA PRO A 5 16.99 -4.18 17.76
C PRO A 5 18.40 -4.25 18.37
N GLY A 6 19.35 -4.78 17.60
CA GLY A 6 20.64 -5.30 18.03
C GLY A 6 21.89 -4.69 17.41
N ILE A 7 23.05 -5.28 17.73
CA ILE A 7 24.36 -4.74 17.33
C ILE A 7 24.55 -4.91 15.83
N LEU A 8 24.46 -6.15 15.34
CA LEU A 8 24.48 -6.34 13.91
C LEU A 8 23.13 -5.98 13.28
N THR A 9 21.97 -5.99 13.96
CA THR A 9 20.68 -5.52 13.42
C THR A 9 20.67 -4.18 12.68
N ASN A 10 21.62 -3.28 12.86
CA ASN A 10 21.74 -2.13 11.96
C ASN A 10 23.10 -2.02 11.24
N CYS A 11 24.02 -2.94 11.53
CA CYS A 11 25.29 -3.08 10.83
C CYS A 11 25.11 -3.75 9.45
N PRO A 12 26.17 -3.80 8.62
CA PRO A 12 26.84 -2.56 8.26
C PRO A 12 25.81 -1.48 7.83
N TRP A 13 24.72 -1.89 7.17
CA TRP A 13 24.04 -1.04 6.19
C TRP A 13 23.01 -0.05 6.73
N ALA A 14 22.24 -0.35 7.79
CA ALA A 14 21.26 0.62 8.30
C ALA A 14 21.90 1.78 9.09
N CYS A 15 23.06 1.54 9.71
CA CYS A 15 23.93 2.59 10.27
C CYS A 15 24.56 3.47 9.19
N LEU A 16 24.78 2.92 7.99
CA LEU A 16 25.36 3.63 6.83
C LEU A 16 24.30 4.37 5.99
N GLY A 17 23.05 3.89 5.97
CA GLY A 17 21.95 4.51 5.22
C GLY A 17 22.25 4.58 3.72
N ASN A 18 22.43 5.79 3.18
CA ASN A 18 22.79 5.99 1.77
C ASN A 18 24.29 5.76 1.49
N LEU A 19 25.16 5.66 2.51
CA LEU A 19 26.59 5.44 2.30
C LEU A 19 26.91 4.06 1.74
N LYS A 20 25.96 3.10 1.75
CA LYS A 20 26.13 1.80 1.09
C LYS A 20 26.42 1.90 -0.41
N TYR A 21 25.91 2.93 -1.09
CA TYR A 21 26.22 3.18 -2.50
C TYR A 21 27.64 3.73 -2.73
N LEU A 22 28.24 4.34 -1.69
CA LEU A 22 29.60 4.86 -1.72
C LEU A 22 30.67 3.74 -1.64
N VAL A 23 30.27 2.51 -1.30
CA VAL A 23 31.11 1.30 -1.40
C VAL A 23 31.17 0.78 -2.84
N LEU A 24 30.11 0.97 -3.64
CA LEU A 24 30.07 0.55 -5.05
C LEU A 24 30.62 1.61 -6.02
N ALA A 25 30.58 2.89 -5.63
CA ALA A 25 31.00 4.00 -6.47
C ALA A 25 32.46 3.90 -7.00
N PRO A 26 33.49 3.48 -6.22
CA PRO A 26 34.85 3.34 -6.73
C PRO A 26 34.95 2.33 -7.87
N PHE A 27 34.25 1.20 -7.79
CA PHE A 27 34.28 0.14 -8.80
C PHE A 27 33.55 0.56 -10.08
N ALA A 28 32.37 1.17 -9.94
CA ALA A 28 31.66 1.74 -11.09
C ALA A 28 32.46 2.86 -11.78
N CYS A 29 33.17 3.69 -11.01
CA CYS A 29 34.08 4.70 -11.57
C CYS A 29 35.34 4.08 -12.22
N HIS A 30 35.79 2.91 -11.79
CA HIS A 30 36.93 2.21 -12.39
C HIS A 30 36.59 1.68 -13.78
N SER A 31 35.51 0.91 -13.94
CA SER A 31 35.03 0.42 -15.24
C SER A 31 34.79 1.54 -16.24
N ILE A 32 34.16 2.64 -15.79
CA ILE A 32 33.89 3.80 -16.64
C ILE A 32 35.19 4.53 -17.00
N TYR A 33 36.21 4.51 -16.14
CA TYR A 33 37.50 5.13 -16.44
C TYR A 33 38.29 4.35 -17.49
N THR A 34 38.44 3.03 -17.35
CA THR A 34 39.19 2.20 -18.31
C THR A 34 38.50 2.15 -19.67
N PHE A 35 37.19 1.89 -19.72
CA PHE A 35 36.40 1.88 -20.97
C PHE A 35 36.53 3.17 -21.81
N PHE A 36 36.62 4.35 -21.18
CA PHE A 36 36.68 5.64 -21.89
C PHE A 36 38.09 6.24 -22.07
N MET A 37 39.13 5.70 -21.44
CA MET A 37 40.49 6.29 -21.47
C MET A 37 41.57 5.42 -22.13
N SER A 38 41.35 4.11 -22.30
CA SER A 38 42.25 3.23 -23.06
C SER A 38 42.38 3.67 -24.52
N LYS A 39 43.62 3.77 -25.05
CA LYS A 39 43.87 4.18 -26.44
C LYS A 39 44.22 3.04 -27.39
N ASP A 40 44.83 1.97 -26.90
CA ASP A 40 45.12 0.77 -27.70
C ASP A 40 43.93 -0.20 -27.72
N GLU A 41 43.89 -1.05 -28.75
CA GLU A 41 42.86 -2.10 -28.88
C GLU A 41 43.24 -3.41 -28.19
N SER A 42 44.52 -3.60 -27.88
CA SER A 42 45.03 -4.71 -27.08
C SER A 42 45.00 -4.47 -25.56
N GLU A 43 44.65 -3.25 -25.11
CA GLU A 43 44.38 -2.94 -23.68
C GLU A 43 42.89 -2.68 -23.41
N ARG A 44 42.03 -2.85 -24.42
CA ARG A 44 40.56 -2.88 -24.25
C ARG A 44 40.09 -4.30 -23.93
N ASP A 45 40.59 -4.84 -22.81
CA ASP A 45 40.08 -6.10 -22.27
C ASP A 45 38.62 -5.95 -21.84
N MET A 46 37.78 -6.87 -22.34
CA MET A 46 36.32 -6.79 -22.22
C MET A 46 35.81 -7.09 -20.79
N ASP A 47 36.69 -7.59 -19.91
CA ASP A 47 36.41 -7.89 -18.50
C ASP A 47 36.04 -6.64 -17.69
N ASP A 48 36.63 -5.49 -18.02
CA ASP A 48 36.57 -4.28 -17.21
C ASP A 48 35.18 -3.59 -17.26
N GLU A 49 34.32 -3.93 -18.23
CA GLU A 49 32.92 -3.48 -18.26
C GLU A 49 32.07 -4.13 -17.13
N ILE A 50 32.50 -5.28 -16.58
CA ILE A 50 31.63 -6.17 -15.78
C ILE A 50 31.65 -5.82 -14.28
N ILE A 51 32.54 -4.93 -13.81
CA ILE A 51 32.70 -4.58 -12.38
C ILE A 51 31.49 -3.82 -11.78
N LEU A 52 30.44 -3.55 -12.57
CA LEU A 52 29.16 -3.05 -12.06
C LEU A 52 28.37 -4.08 -11.22
N PHE A 53 28.67 -5.39 -11.36
CA PHE A 53 27.89 -6.47 -10.73
C PHE A 53 28.36 -6.93 -9.33
N GLY A 54 29.23 -6.16 -8.69
CA GLY A 54 29.35 -6.14 -7.24
C GLY A 54 30.52 -6.90 -6.63
N LEU A 55 30.66 -6.71 -5.30
CA LEU A 55 31.93 -6.88 -4.59
C LEU A 55 32.56 -8.27 -4.74
N VAL A 56 31.75 -9.32 -4.71
CA VAL A 56 32.28 -10.69 -4.77
C VAL A 56 32.76 -11.03 -6.19
N TYR A 57 32.10 -10.55 -7.25
CA TYR A 57 32.61 -10.77 -8.63
C TYR A 57 34.03 -10.23 -8.77
N TYR A 58 34.23 -8.99 -8.33
CA TYR A 58 35.52 -8.34 -8.33
C TYR A 58 36.56 -9.08 -7.46
N ILE A 59 36.18 -9.57 -6.28
CA ILE A 59 37.10 -10.29 -5.38
C ILE A 59 37.66 -11.58 -6.00
N GLY A 60 36.83 -12.41 -6.65
CA GLY A 60 37.36 -13.63 -7.28
C GLY A 60 38.02 -13.40 -8.64
N TYR A 61 37.70 -12.30 -9.34
CA TYR A 61 38.46 -11.84 -10.50
C TYR A 61 39.89 -11.45 -10.08
N LEU A 62 40.03 -10.72 -8.96
CA LEU A 62 41.33 -10.39 -8.34
C LEU A 62 42.13 -11.58 -7.77
N ILE A 63 41.60 -12.81 -7.79
CA ILE A 63 42.20 -13.97 -7.09
C ILE A 63 42.43 -15.18 -8.02
N LEU A 64 41.71 -15.30 -9.15
CA LEU A 64 41.78 -16.49 -10.02
C LEU A 64 42.06 -16.09 -11.48
N GLU A 65 43.25 -16.40 -11.99
CA GLU A 65 43.64 -16.18 -13.41
C GLU A 65 42.63 -16.77 -14.41
N GLN A 66 41.96 -17.86 -14.04
CA GLN A 66 40.94 -18.54 -14.85
C GLN A 66 39.68 -17.68 -15.09
N ALA A 67 39.47 -16.61 -14.31
CA ALA A 67 38.32 -15.71 -14.44
C ALA A 67 38.45 -14.69 -15.59
N HIS A 68 39.63 -14.49 -16.16
CA HIS A 68 39.89 -13.45 -17.17
C HIS A 68 39.50 -13.89 -18.60
N HIS A 69 39.44 -15.19 -18.89
CA HIS A 69 39.27 -15.69 -20.27
C HIS A 69 38.21 -16.80 -20.34
N MET A 70 36.96 -16.46 -19.98
CA MET A 70 35.84 -17.40 -20.05
C MET A 70 35.21 -17.44 -21.46
N PRO A 71 35.08 -18.61 -22.10
CA PRO A 71 34.47 -18.73 -23.43
C PRO A 71 32.98 -18.46 -23.39
N MET A 72 32.33 -17.96 -24.45
CA MET A 72 30.87 -17.96 -24.45
C MET A 72 30.35 -19.40 -24.40
N TRP A 73 30.78 -20.30 -25.29
CA TRP A 73 30.25 -21.67 -25.32
C TRP A 73 31.32 -22.71 -25.69
N ARG A 74 31.05 -23.99 -25.40
CA ARG A 74 32.06 -25.06 -25.26
C ARG A 74 31.58 -26.46 -25.64
N THR A 75 30.33 -26.78 -25.31
CA THR A 75 29.83 -28.14 -25.07
C THR A 75 30.32 -28.81 -23.78
N ASP A 76 31.03 -28.10 -22.88
CA ASP A 76 30.86 -28.31 -21.43
C ASP A 76 29.51 -27.71 -21.03
N GLY A 77 28.48 -28.39 -21.58
CA GLY A 77 27.03 -28.16 -21.59
C GLY A 77 26.21 -29.45 -21.30
N ILE A 78 26.81 -30.65 -21.36
CA ILE A 78 26.15 -31.96 -21.11
C ILE A 78 26.88 -33.01 -20.18
N ILE A 79 27.85 -32.64 -19.32
CA ILE A 79 28.56 -33.43 -18.26
C ILE A 79 28.91 -32.75 -16.85
N ILE A 80 28.95 -31.40 -16.60
CA ILE A 80 29.07 -30.72 -15.24
C ILE A 80 28.09 -29.49 -14.76
N THR A 81 26.90 -29.03 -15.33
CA THR A 81 25.90 -28.05 -14.65
C THR A 81 24.58 -28.65 -14.15
N ALA A 82 23.49 -28.67 -14.95
CA ALA A 82 22.09 -28.79 -14.56
C ALA A 82 21.76 -30.26 -14.32
N LEU A 83 22.83 -31.03 -14.10
CA LEU A 83 22.96 -32.15 -13.22
C LEU A 83 23.78 -31.71 -11.96
N LEU A 84 23.45 -30.58 -11.29
CA LEU A 84 23.92 -30.14 -9.95
C LEU A 84 22.80 -30.07 -8.93
N HIS A 85 21.64 -30.46 -9.38
CA HIS A 85 20.54 -29.55 -9.35
C HIS A 85 19.23 -30.38 -9.43
N ILE A 86 19.08 -31.74 -9.20
CA ILE A 86 17.90 -32.62 -8.78
C ILE A 86 18.24 -33.41 -7.51
N GLY A 87 19.52 -33.78 -7.40
CA GLY A 87 20.12 -34.47 -6.29
C GLY A 87 20.78 -33.49 -5.35
N PRO A 88 22.12 -33.42 -5.31
CA PRO A 88 22.97 -32.47 -4.63
C PRO A 88 22.35 -31.20 -4.24
N VAL A 89 22.35 -30.14 -5.06
CA VAL A 89 22.05 -28.76 -4.66
C VAL A 89 20.73 -28.66 -3.86
N GLU A 90 19.92 -29.70 -3.76
CA GLU A 90 18.65 -29.79 -3.05
C GLU A 90 18.08 -31.23 -3.19
N PHE A 91 18.61 -32.26 -2.59
CA PHE A 91 19.09 -32.43 -1.25
C PHE A 91 20.11 -31.48 -0.70
N LEU A 92 19.71 -30.26 -0.26
CA LEU A 92 20.36 -29.19 0.52
C LEU A 92 19.31 -28.13 0.91
N TYR A 93 18.82 -27.28 -0.01
CA TYR A 93 17.72 -26.32 0.20
C TYR A 93 16.34 -27.02 0.43
N TYR A 94 16.22 -28.27 0.94
CA TYR A 94 15.03 -28.72 1.75
C TYR A 94 15.31 -28.88 3.23
N TRP A 95 16.52 -28.61 3.69
CA TRP A 95 16.73 -28.41 5.10
C TRP A 95 17.70 -27.24 5.32
N LEU A 96 17.12 -26.07 5.06
CA LEU A 96 17.67 -24.73 4.91
C LEU A 96 16.68 -23.59 5.35
N HIS A 97 15.38 -23.55 5.05
CA HIS A 97 14.17 -22.67 5.30
C HIS A 97 12.99 -23.55 5.84
N ARG A 98 13.09 -24.89 5.66
CA ARG A 98 13.20 -25.83 6.78
C ARG A 98 14.24 -25.19 7.67
N ALA A 99 15.53 -25.38 7.47
CA ALA A 99 16.47 -25.05 8.51
C ALA A 99 16.35 -23.64 9.14
N LEU A 100 15.89 -22.57 8.48
CA LEU A 100 15.54 -21.29 9.10
C LEU A 100 14.39 -21.41 10.16
N HIS A 101 13.83 -22.59 10.50
CA HIS A 101 12.50 -22.77 11.15
C HIS A 101 12.33 -23.50 12.49
N HIS A 102 13.38 -23.84 13.22
CA HIS A 102 13.32 -24.21 14.65
C HIS A 102 13.07 -22.82 15.31
N HIS A 103 12.02 -22.65 16.09
CA HIS A 103 11.81 -21.63 17.14
C HIS A 103 12.56 -20.26 17.15
N PHE A 104 13.87 -20.22 17.37
CA PHE A 104 14.71 -19.11 17.80
C PHE A 104 15.56 -18.60 16.71
N LEU A 105 15.97 -19.48 15.82
CA LEU A 105 16.87 -19.09 14.76
C LEU A 105 15.93 -18.58 13.66
N TYR A 106 14.87 -19.32 13.40
CA TYR A 106 13.62 -18.69 13.06
C TYR A 106 13.31 -17.37 13.79
N SER A 107 13.18 -17.39 15.11
CA SER A 107 13.06 -16.14 15.84
C SER A 107 14.36 -15.35 15.99
N ARG A 108 15.39 -15.41 15.11
CA ARG A 108 16.61 -14.56 15.21
C ARG A 108 17.36 -14.23 13.94
N TYR A 109 17.42 -15.12 12.98
CA TYR A 109 17.71 -14.79 11.60
C TYR A 109 16.42 -15.00 10.77
N HIS A 110 15.22 -14.66 11.36
CA HIS A 110 13.86 -14.60 10.73
C HIS A 110 12.69 -13.64 11.27
N SER A 111 12.85 -12.31 11.54
CA SER A 111 12.00 -11.04 11.51
C SER A 111 12.50 -9.63 10.91
N HIS A 112 12.39 -9.31 9.59
CA HIS A 112 12.24 -8.05 8.80
C HIS A 112 12.25 -8.20 7.22
N HIS A 113 12.24 -9.43 6.63
CA HIS A 113 11.59 -9.89 5.38
C HIS A 113 10.55 -10.95 5.71
N HIS A 114 9.26 -10.77 5.93
CA HIS A 114 8.29 -11.81 5.57
C HIS A 114 6.87 -11.43 5.88
N SER A 115 6.65 -10.41 6.70
CA SER A 115 5.49 -10.40 7.53
C SER A 115 4.31 -9.50 7.21
N SER A 116 4.33 -8.58 6.23
CA SER A 116 3.06 -7.87 5.90
C SER A 116 2.17 -8.90 5.30
N ILE A 117 1.00 -9.20 5.86
CA ILE A 117 0.35 -10.49 5.64
C ILE A 117 -0.28 -10.69 4.24
N VAL A 118 0.40 -10.17 3.23
CA VAL A 118 0.47 -10.48 1.82
C VAL A 118 1.88 -10.26 1.27
N THR A 119 2.15 -10.94 0.16
CA THR A 119 3.19 -10.62 -0.81
C THR A 119 2.80 -9.59 -1.91
N GLU A 120 3.47 -8.43 -1.96
CA GLU A 120 3.65 -7.61 -3.18
C GLU A 120 4.89 -8.11 -3.98
N PRO A 121 5.22 -7.52 -5.16
CA PRO A 121 6.56 -7.66 -5.75
C PRO A 121 7.59 -6.87 -4.93
N ILE A 122 7.20 -5.69 -4.42
CA ILE A 122 7.71 -5.11 -3.15
C ILE A 122 7.11 -5.76 -1.92
N THR A 123 7.04 -7.07 -2.06
CA THR A 123 7.41 -7.91 -0.98
C THR A 123 8.37 -9.07 -1.34
N ALA A 124 9.22 -8.91 -2.38
CA ALA A 124 10.59 -9.50 -2.40
C ALA A 124 11.89 -8.57 -2.41
N VAL A 125 12.03 -7.28 -1.92
CA VAL A 125 13.30 -6.47 -1.68
C VAL A 125 13.73 -5.77 -0.29
N VAL A 126 13.29 -6.06 0.95
CA VAL A 126 13.99 -5.79 2.26
C VAL A 126 14.07 -7.02 3.25
N HIS A 127 15.24 -7.68 3.42
CA HIS A 127 15.65 -8.93 4.17
C HIS A 127 17.14 -8.69 4.54
N PRO A 128 17.60 -8.78 5.79
CA PRO A 128 18.90 -8.14 6.17
C PRO A 128 20.31 -8.84 6.14
N PHE A 129 21.23 -8.77 7.18
CA PHE A 129 22.62 -9.44 7.23
C PHE A 129 23.31 -10.18 8.55
N ALA A 130 22.80 -11.19 9.37
CA ALA A 130 23.27 -12.59 9.89
C ALA A 130 22.60 -14.17 9.74
N GLU A 131 21.88 -15.05 8.82
CA GLU A 131 21.11 -15.27 7.38
C GLU A 131 21.19 -14.48 5.95
N ILE A 132 22.15 -14.47 4.99
CA ILE A 132 22.12 -13.70 3.68
C ILE A 132 23.46 -13.66 2.93
N LEU A 133 24.58 -13.34 3.58
CA LEU A 133 25.91 -13.42 2.94
C LEU A 133 26.41 -14.85 2.83
N ALA A 134 25.65 -15.77 3.37
CA ALA A 134 25.63 -17.10 2.88
C ALA A 134 24.19 -17.54 2.85
N TYR A 135 23.24 -16.78 2.29
CA TYR A 135 23.02 -16.75 0.85
C TYR A 135 24.26 -16.55 -0.02
N TYR A 136 25.09 -15.53 0.10
CA TYR A 136 26.22 -15.37 -0.84
C TYR A 136 27.33 -16.48 -0.86
N MET A 137 27.15 -17.62 -0.18
CA MET A 137 27.92 -18.90 -0.25
C MET A 137 27.02 -19.98 -0.89
N LEU A 138 27.06 -21.29 -0.54
CA LEU A 138 26.17 -22.38 -1.05
C LEU A 138 25.63 -22.15 -2.44
N PHE A 139 24.54 -21.40 -2.66
CA PHE A 139 24.05 -20.88 -3.95
C PHE A 139 25.12 -20.36 -4.90
N SER A 140 26.23 -19.81 -4.40
CA SER A 140 27.46 -19.42 -5.11
C SER A 140 28.52 -20.51 -5.19
N ILE A 141 28.30 -21.65 -4.54
CA ILE A 141 29.12 -22.86 -4.46
C ILE A 141 28.56 -24.09 -5.26
N PRO A 142 27.35 -24.17 -5.92
CA PRO A 142 27.34 -24.96 -7.13
C PRO A 142 28.33 -24.28 -8.08
N ILE A 143 28.20 -22.98 -8.16
CA ILE A 143 29.07 -22.10 -8.92
C ILE A 143 30.52 -22.29 -8.49
N PHE A 144 30.94 -22.27 -7.22
CA PHE A 144 32.39 -22.27 -6.89
C PHE A 144 33.24 -23.58 -7.04
N THR A 145 32.84 -24.59 -7.82
CA THR A 145 33.88 -25.39 -8.55
C THR A 145 34.25 -24.73 -9.90
N THR A 146 33.98 -25.30 -11.10
CA THR A 146 34.56 -25.08 -12.48
C THR A 146 35.20 -23.77 -13.00
N LEU A 147 35.40 -22.72 -12.22
CA LEU A 147 36.63 -21.95 -12.36
C LEU A 147 37.75 -22.80 -11.73
N PHE A 148 37.48 -23.51 -10.63
CA PHE A 148 38.36 -24.55 -10.08
C PHE A 148 38.52 -25.80 -10.99
N THR A 149 37.45 -26.45 -11.46
CA THR A 149 37.49 -27.56 -12.45
C THR A 149 37.52 -27.11 -13.93
N GLY A 150 37.62 -25.82 -14.23
CA GLY A 150 37.92 -25.28 -15.56
C GLY A 150 36.83 -25.35 -16.65
N THR A 151 35.63 -25.85 -16.40
CA THR A 151 34.53 -25.94 -17.38
C THR A 151 33.63 -24.69 -17.51
N ALA A 152 34.17 -23.53 -17.12
CA ALA A 152 33.48 -22.24 -17.12
C ALA A 152 33.14 -21.71 -18.51
N SER A 153 32.07 -20.91 -18.63
CA SER A 153 31.71 -20.21 -19.86
C SER A 153 30.83 -18.99 -19.54
N ILE A 154 30.74 -17.96 -20.38
CA ILE A 154 29.78 -16.84 -20.27
C ILE A 154 28.43 -17.22 -20.92
N ALA A 155 28.31 -18.33 -21.64
CA ALA A 155 27.04 -19.06 -21.76
C ALA A 155 26.75 -19.93 -20.49
N SER A 156 27.57 -19.83 -19.47
CA SER A 156 27.35 -20.38 -18.13
C SER A 156 27.76 -19.38 -17.02
N ILE A 157 27.92 -18.09 -17.33
CA ILE A 157 27.94 -16.91 -16.41
C ILE A 157 26.90 -15.89 -16.88
N GLY A 158 26.61 -15.90 -18.19
CA GLY A 158 25.35 -15.44 -18.86
C GLY A 158 22.80 -17.00 -19.46
N VAL A 159 22.58 -18.42 -19.51
CA VAL A 159 21.46 -19.50 -19.52
C VAL A 159 20.95 -20.69 -18.34
N TYR A 160 20.85 -20.92 -16.87
CA TYR A 160 21.26 -20.50 -15.29
C TYR A 160 21.27 -19.09 -14.49
N LEU A 161 22.05 -17.97 -14.54
CA LEU A 161 21.60 -16.60 -14.09
C LEU A 161 20.13 -16.28 -14.21
N ILE A 162 19.33 -16.99 -14.99
CA ILE A 162 18.02 -16.52 -15.43
C ILE A 162 16.78 -17.43 -15.19
N PHE A 163 16.38 -17.43 -13.92
CA PHE A 163 15.47 -17.96 -12.89
C PHE A 163 14.80 -16.73 -12.05
N ILE A 164 15.08 -16.11 -10.89
CA ILE A 164 14.57 -14.68 -10.49
C ILE A 164 14.40 -13.44 -11.55
N ASP A 165 13.47 -13.39 -12.59
CA ASP A 165 12.56 -12.29 -13.23
C ASP A 165 11.43 -12.62 -14.35
N PHE A 166 10.97 -13.86 -14.53
CA PHE A 166 9.88 -14.45 -15.37
C PHE A 166 9.40 -15.92 -15.02
N MET A 167 9.86 -16.62 -13.96
CA MET A 167 9.09 -17.58 -13.11
C MET A 167 9.01 -17.56 -11.44
N ASN A 168 9.22 -16.47 -10.63
CA ASN A 168 8.91 -15.82 -9.30
C ASN A 168 8.11 -14.40 -9.26
N LEU A 169 7.36 -13.96 -10.31
CA LEU A 169 6.30 -12.89 -10.55
C LEU A 169 4.85 -13.43 -10.93
N MET A 170 4.61 -14.74 -10.73
CA MET A 170 3.51 -15.76 -10.66
C MET A 170 3.69 -17.00 -9.61
N GLY A 171 3.91 -17.28 -8.23
CA GLY A 171 4.03 -16.91 -6.67
C GLY A 171 3.62 -15.75 -5.73
N HIS A 172 4.54 -15.09 -4.96
CA HIS A 172 4.43 -13.80 -4.21
C HIS A 172 3.52 -12.61 -4.74
N CYS A 173 2.47 -12.82 -5.54
CA CYS A 173 1.36 -11.95 -5.88
C CYS A 173 0.18 -12.86 -6.27
N ASN A 174 -1.06 -12.42 -6.20
CA ASN A 174 -2.17 -13.38 -6.15
C ASN A 174 -2.83 -13.66 -7.54
N PHE A 175 -2.32 -14.63 -8.32
CA PHE A 175 -2.93 -15.15 -9.57
C PHE A 175 -3.01 -16.71 -9.53
N GLU A 176 -3.07 -17.44 -10.66
CA GLU A 176 -3.42 -18.88 -10.74
C GLU A 176 -2.70 -19.75 -11.81
N LEU A 177 -1.46 -19.46 -12.27
CA LEU A 177 -0.77 -20.32 -13.25
C LEU A 177 0.06 -21.51 -12.68
N ILE A 178 0.70 -21.39 -11.52
CA ILE A 178 1.52 -22.49 -10.94
C ILE A 178 0.86 -23.02 -9.69
N PRO A 179 0.98 -24.34 -9.42
CA PRO A 179 0.25 -25.00 -8.36
C PRO A 179 0.29 -24.22 -7.07
N LYS A 180 -0.90 -24.19 -6.51
CA LYS A 180 -1.24 -23.49 -5.31
C LYS A 180 -0.76 -24.26 -4.12
N TYR A 181 0.55 -24.21 -4.02
CA TYR A 181 1.28 -23.95 -2.81
C TYR A 181 1.55 -22.41 -2.80
N HIS A 182 2.12 -21.90 -1.72
CA HIS A 182 2.70 -20.61 -1.27
C HIS A 182 1.96 -19.16 -1.08
N SER A 183 0.69 -18.84 -1.50
CA SER A 183 -0.64 -18.10 -0.98
C SER A 183 -2.19 -18.76 -0.59
N LEU A 184 -2.83 -19.76 0.14
CA LEU A 184 -2.84 -21.15 0.86
C LEU A 184 -2.13 -21.91 2.17
N HIS A 185 -0.97 -21.96 2.93
CA HIS A 185 0.48 -21.56 3.19
C HIS A 185 1.12 -20.35 3.87
N HIS A 186 1.73 -19.38 3.20
CA HIS A 186 2.29 -18.16 3.77
C HIS A 186 1.26 -17.33 4.58
N THR A 187 0.31 -17.98 5.23
CA THR A 187 -0.53 -17.59 6.36
C THR A 187 -0.72 -18.73 7.31
N GLN A 188 -0.24 -19.92 7.07
CA GLN A 188 -0.79 -21.18 7.46
C GLN A 188 -0.16 -21.88 8.63
N PHE A 189 0.93 -21.34 9.21
CA PHE A 189 1.72 -21.80 10.40
C PHE A 189 3.40 -22.05 10.11
N ARG A 190 4.48 -23.03 9.91
CA ARG A 190 5.03 -24.56 9.56
C ARG A 190 4.80 -25.75 8.38
N THR A 191 3.78 -26.11 7.49
CA THR A 191 3.73 -26.97 6.18
C THR A 191 2.59 -26.48 5.16
N ASN A 192 2.33 -26.61 3.80
CA ASN A 192 3.05 -27.75 1.22
C ASN A 192 4.43 -27.52 0.44
N TYR A 193 5.54 -28.21 0.76
CA TYR A 193 6.65 -27.46 1.38
C TYR A 193 7.53 -26.69 0.43
N CYS A 194 7.07 -26.37 -0.77
CA CYS A 194 7.73 -26.72 -1.98
C CYS A 194 7.77 -25.58 -3.01
N LEU A 195 8.85 -24.80 -2.99
CA LEU A 195 9.34 -23.90 -4.04
C LEU A 195 8.91 -24.23 -5.50
N PHE A 196 8.95 -25.50 -5.96
CA PHE A 196 8.05 -26.01 -7.04
C PHE A 196 7.51 -27.47 -6.87
N MET A 197 8.05 -28.55 -7.48
CA MET A 197 7.66 -30.01 -7.36
C MET A 197 7.57 -30.70 -5.95
N PRO A 198 6.43 -30.85 -5.27
CA PRO A 198 6.31 -31.51 -3.93
C PRO A 198 6.77 -32.99 -3.80
N LEU A 199 7.58 -33.53 -4.71
CA LEU A 199 8.28 -34.81 -4.65
C LEU A 199 8.62 -35.23 -3.22
N TYR A 200 9.36 -34.40 -2.49
CA TYR A 200 9.81 -34.80 -1.16
C TYR A 200 8.83 -34.50 -0.04
N ASP A 201 7.83 -33.68 -0.33
CA ASP A 201 6.66 -33.50 0.51
C ASP A 201 5.71 -34.69 0.50
N TYR A 202 5.71 -35.41 -0.62
CA TYR A 202 5.13 -36.73 -0.72
C TYR A 202 6.04 -37.79 -0.07
N ILE A 203 7.37 -37.76 -0.28
CA ILE A 203 8.29 -38.75 0.33
C ILE A 203 8.27 -38.69 1.88
N TYR A 204 8.02 -37.52 2.47
CA TYR A 204 8.07 -37.32 3.91
C TYR A 204 6.68 -36.95 4.52
N ASP A 205 5.55 -37.10 3.81
CA ASP A 205 4.16 -36.73 4.21
C ASP A 205 4.01 -35.40 4.96
N THR A 206 4.18 -34.32 4.20
CA THR A 206 3.99 -32.94 4.67
C THR A 206 2.85 -32.26 3.91
N MET A 207 2.53 -32.79 2.72
CA MET A 207 1.48 -32.39 1.80
C MET A 207 0.12 -32.10 2.49
N ASP A 208 -0.48 -30.96 2.15
CA ASP A 208 -1.77 -30.46 2.57
C ASP A 208 -2.80 -30.61 1.46
N LYS A 209 -3.98 -30.89 1.98
CA LYS A 209 -5.10 -31.59 1.44
C LYS A 209 -6.20 -30.57 1.05
N SER A 210 -5.83 -29.28 0.92
CA SER A 210 -6.66 -28.13 0.51
C SER A 210 -5.94 -27.12 -0.42
N SER A 211 -4.71 -27.43 -0.85
CA SER A 211 -3.96 -26.81 -1.96
C SER A 211 -4.81 -26.64 -3.22
N ASP A 212 -5.56 -27.67 -3.56
CA ASP A 212 -6.29 -27.74 -4.81
C ASP A 212 -7.62 -26.95 -4.72
N THR A 213 -8.29 -26.96 -3.57
CA THR A 213 -9.64 -26.37 -3.40
C THR A 213 -9.69 -24.83 -3.42
N LEU A 214 -8.57 -24.15 -3.18
CA LEU A 214 -8.50 -22.68 -3.26
C LEU A 214 -7.70 -22.22 -4.51
N TYR A 215 -7.30 -23.16 -5.37
CA TYR A 215 -7.17 -22.92 -6.82
C TYR A 215 -8.48 -22.42 -7.39
N GLU A 216 -9.52 -23.16 -7.10
CA GLU A 216 -10.86 -22.99 -7.63
C GLU A 216 -11.62 -21.78 -7.07
N LYS A 217 -10.98 -20.73 -6.50
CA LYS A 217 -11.70 -19.61 -5.83
C LYS A 217 -11.41 -18.16 -6.28
N SER A 218 -10.40 -17.88 -7.13
CA SER A 218 -9.83 -16.51 -7.22
C SER A 218 -9.93 -15.73 -8.56
N LEU A 219 -10.74 -16.16 -9.55
CA LEU A 219 -11.07 -15.53 -10.90
C LEU A 219 -12.58 -15.31 -11.76
N GLU A 220 -14.04 -15.27 -11.55
CA GLU A 220 -15.29 -14.45 -10.77
C GLU A 220 -15.71 -12.77 -10.58
N ARG A 221 -15.06 -11.73 -9.89
CA ARG A 221 -15.48 -10.49 -9.06
C ARG A 221 -14.89 -8.99 -9.30
N GLU A 222 -15.57 -7.77 -9.16
CA GLU A 222 -15.04 -6.32 -9.45
C GLU A 222 -15.93 -4.96 -9.26
N ALA A 223 -15.35 -3.72 -9.48
CA ALA A 223 -15.70 -2.22 -9.72
C ALA A 223 -16.09 -1.05 -8.70
N GLU A 224 -15.62 0.22 -8.95
CA GLU A 224 -15.75 1.49 -8.12
C GLU A 224 -15.63 2.84 -8.92
N VAL A 225 -16.25 3.92 -8.42
CA VAL A 225 -16.53 5.26 -9.00
C VAL A 225 -16.44 6.31 -7.80
N PRO A 226 -15.97 7.63 -7.79
CA PRO A 226 -15.91 8.42 -6.45
C PRO A 226 -16.31 9.92 -5.83
N ASP A 227 -16.17 11.23 -6.28
CA ASP A 227 -16.53 12.59 -5.59
C ASP A 227 -15.62 13.77 -4.98
N VAL A 228 -14.35 14.07 -5.32
CA VAL A 228 -13.48 15.25 -4.86
C VAL A 228 -12.52 15.51 -5.99
N VAL A 229 -11.69 16.55 -5.87
CA VAL A 229 -10.27 16.49 -6.23
C VAL A 229 -9.32 17.21 -5.19
N HIS A 230 -8.00 17.21 -5.37
CA HIS A 230 -7.17 18.38 -5.06
C HIS A 230 -6.48 18.76 -6.36
N LEU A 231 -6.61 20.02 -6.81
CA LEU A 231 -6.04 20.46 -8.08
C LEU A 231 -4.54 20.57 -8.00
N THR A 232 -3.88 19.43 -7.98
CA THR A 232 -2.45 19.37 -8.19
C THR A 232 -2.14 19.36 -9.68
N HIS A 233 -0.95 19.85 -9.96
CA HIS A 233 -0.24 19.72 -11.20
C HIS A 233 1.22 19.45 -10.83
N LEU A 234 2.01 18.90 -11.75
CA LEU A 234 3.40 18.60 -11.45
C LEU A 234 4.16 19.93 -11.23
N THR A 235 4.92 20.04 -10.13
CA THR A 235 5.53 21.32 -9.68
C THR A 235 6.92 21.53 -10.28
N THR A 236 7.69 20.45 -10.35
CA THR A 236 9.03 20.31 -10.94
C THR A 236 9.06 19.06 -11.82
N LEU A 237 10.05 18.91 -12.70
CA LEU A 237 10.20 17.67 -13.51
C LEU A 237 10.42 16.43 -12.61
N GLU A 238 11.07 16.61 -11.46
CA GLU A 238 11.29 15.57 -10.45
C GLU A 238 10.04 15.21 -9.64
N SER A 239 9.03 16.10 -9.58
CA SER A 239 7.85 15.91 -8.68
C SER A 239 7.02 14.68 -9.02
N ILE A 240 7.09 14.16 -10.24
CA ILE A 240 6.44 12.91 -10.65
C ILE A 240 6.96 11.70 -9.86
N TYR A 241 8.24 11.70 -9.48
CA TYR A 241 8.84 10.66 -8.66
C TYR A 241 8.34 10.65 -7.21
N HIS A 242 7.82 11.79 -6.74
CA HIS A 242 7.23 11.95 -5.40
C HIS A 242 5.70 11.82 -5.38
N LEU A 243 5.06 11.51 -6.51
CA LEU A 243 3.70 10.99 -6.50
C LEU A 243 3.73 9.52 -6.06
N ARG A 244 2.63 8.98 -5.50
CA ARG A 244 2.49 7.53 -5.25
C ARG A 244 2.38 6.68 -6.54
N LEU A 245 2.39 7.33 -7.70
CA LEU A 245 2.58 6.72 -9.03
C LEU A 245 4.03 6.78 -9.51
N GLY A 246 4.91 7.50 -8.82
CA GLY A 246 6.37 7.40 -9.00
C GLY A 246 6.93 6.32 -8.09
N PHE A 247 7.96 6.67 -7.31
CA PHE A 247 8.52 5.78 -6.30
C PHE A 247 7.84 6.08 -4.96
N ALA A 248 7.06 5.13 -4.42
CA ALA A 248 6.41 5.23 -3.11
C ALA A 248 7.39 5.57 -1.96
N SER A 249 8.68 5.24 -2.07
CA SER A 249 9.68 5.69 -1.08
C SER A 249 10.15 7.13 -1.19
N LEU A 250 10.01 7.74 -2.36
CA LEU A 250 10.22 9.15 -2.57
C LEU A 250 8.93 9.88 -2.19
N ALA A 251 7.76 9.38 -2.60
CA ALA A 251 6.46 9.91 -2.20
C ALA A 251 6.27 9.93 -0.66
N SER A 252 6.71 8.90 0.05
CA SER A 252 6.61 8.81 1.52
C SER A 252 7.55 9.74 2.30
N LYS A 253 8.39 10.53 1.63
CA LYS A 253 9.23 11.56 2.26
C LYS A 253 9.08 12.91 1.51
N PRO A 254 9.41 14.05 2.13
CA PRO A 254 9.36 15.33 1.45
C PRO A 254 10.17 15.35 0.15
N HIS A 255 9.70 16.11 -0.83
CA HIS A 255 10.43 16.38 -2.07
C HIS A 255 11.65 17.27 -1.81
N THR A 256 12.84 16.68 -1.97
CA THR A 256 14.08 17.40 -2.30
C THR A 256 14.29 17.28 -3.80
N SER A 257 14.71 18.36 -4.46
CA SER A 257 15.54 18.19 -5.65
C SER A 257 16.89 17.62 -5.22
N LYS A 258 17.41 16.62 -5.95
CA LYS A 258 18.67 15.95 -5.64
C LYS A 258 19.45 15.71 -6.92
N TRP A 259 20.75 15.97 -6.88
CA TRP A 259 21.63 15.86 -8.05
C TRP A 259 21.50 14.51 -8.79
N TYR A 260 21.32 13.39 -8.07
CA TYR A 260 21.20 12.06 -8.69
C TYR A 260 19.89 11.85 -9.47
N MET A 261 18.86 12.69 -9.30
CA MET A 261 17.66 12.63 -10.15
C MET A 261 17.94 13.11 -11.59
N LEU A 262 19.08 13.75 -11.84
CA LEU A 262 19.57 14.00 -13.21
C LEU A 262 19.94 12.70 -13.94
N LEU A 263 20.34 11.64 -13.22
CA LEU A 263 20.58 10.32 -13.81
C LEU A 263 19.27 9.63 -14.25
N MET A 264 18.15 9.99 -13.61
CA MET A 264 16.81 9.54 -14.00
C MET A 264 16.26 10.29 -15.21
N TRP A 265 17.03 11.18 -15.86
CA TRP A 265 16.55 11.99 -16.98
C TRP A 265 15.87 11.22 -18.13
N PRO A 266 16.30 10.01 -18.53
CA PRO A 266 15.57 9.22 -19.53
C PRO A 266 14.14 8.88 -19.10
N VAL A 267 13.94 8.48 -17.83
CA VAL A 267 12.61 8.23 -17.25
C VAL A 267 11.82 9.53 -17.12
N THR A 268 12.48 10.64 -16.80
CA THR A 268 11.86 11.98 -16.76
C THR A 268 11.33 12.36 -18.14
N LEU A 269 12.12 12.13 -19.20
CA LEU A 269 11.77 12.41 -20.60
C LEU A 269 10.52 11.62 -21.03
N TRP A 270 10.51 10.31 -20.79
CA TRP A 270 9.34 9.45 -21.03
C TRP A 270 8.11 9.93 -20.26
N SER A 271 8.27 10.35 -19.00
CA SER A 271 7.17 10.90 -18.22
C SER A 271 6.61 12.21 -18.80
N ILE A 272 7.48 13.07 -19.37
CA ILE A 272 7.05 14.31 -20.05
C ILE A 272 6.26 13.97 -21.31
N MET A 273 6.75 13.03 -22.14
CA MET A 273 6.06 12.57 -23.34
C MET A 273 4.69 11.95 -23.00
N LEU A 274 4.61 11.13 -21.95
CA LEU A 274 3.35 10.61 -21.44
C LEU A 274 2.40 11.74 -20.98
N THR A 275 2.89 12.79 -20.29
CA THR A 275 2.05 13.97 -19.96
C THR A 275 1.67 14.86 -21.15
N TRP A 276 2.20 14.58 -22.35
CA TRP A 276 1.75 15.22 -23.59
C TRP A 276 0.70 14.38 -24.31
N ILE A 277 0.83 13.05 -24.29
CA ILE A 277 -0.10 12.09 -24.89
C ILE A 277 -1.37 11.94 -24.03
N TYR A 278 -1.23 11.85 -22.70
CA TYR A 278 -2.36 11.75 -21.77
C TYR A 278 -3.02 13.13 -21.60
N GLY A 279 -4.00 13.44 -22.44
CA GLY A 279 -4.82 14.67 -22.38
C GLY A 279 -5.91 14.68 -21.32
N TYR A 280 -5.91 13.71 -20.40
CA TYR A 280 -6.95 13.52 -19.38
C TYR A 280 -6.39 13.58 -17.96
N THR A 281 -7.22 14.10 -17.07
CA THR A 281 -6.89 14.35 -15.68
C THR A 281 -7.09 13.09 -14.87
N PHE A 282 -6.12 12.74 -14.03
CA PHE A 282 -6.02 11.40 -13.48
C PHE A 282 -5.90 11.38 -11.96
N VAL A 283 -6.47 10.32 -11.40
CA VAL A 283 -6.34 9.88 -10.01
C VAL A 283 -4.87 9.64 -9.66
N VAL A 284 -4.29 10.43 -8.76
CA VAL A 284 -2.91 10.17 -8.28
C VAL A 284 -2.93 9.12 -7.17
N GLU A 285 -3.74 9.38 -6.16
CA GLU A 285 -3.76 8.71 -4.87
C GLU A 285 -5.08 9.01 -4.17
N ARG A 286 -5.49 8.21 -3.18
CA ARG A 286 -6.81 8.24 -2.52
C ARG A 286 -6.67 8.30 -1.00
N ASN A 287 -7.68 8.83 -0.33
CA ASN A 287 -7.74 9.05 1.11
C ASN A 287 -9.04 8.52 1.69
N LEU A 288 -9.03 8.41 3.02
CA LEU A 288 -10.12 8.95 3.80
C LEU A 288 -9.60 9.51 5.14
N PHE A 289 -10.42 10.37 5.71
CA PHE A 289 -10.35 11.04 6.99
C PHE A 289 -11.79 11.31 7.19
N LYS A 290 -12.36 10.86 8.30
CA LYS A 290 -13.72 11.29 8.58
C LYS A 290 -14.62 10.97 7.36
N ASN A 291 -15.76 11.62 7.06
CA ASN A 291 -16.70 11.07 6.06
C ASN A 291 -16.32 11.59 4.71
N LEU A 292 -15.04 11.65 4.36
CA LEU A 292 -14.59 12.29 3.14
C LEU A 292 -13.48 11.45 2.46
N LYS A 293 -13.56 11.20 1.14
CA LYS A 293 -12.82 10.11 0.43
C LYS A 293 -11.58 10.46 -0.41
N LEU A 294 -10.81 11.47 0.00
CA LEU A 294 -9.99 12.39 -0.81
C LEU A 294 -9.13 11.74 -1.95
N GLN A 295 -8.80 12.50 -2.98
CA GLN A 295 -7.91 12.12 -4.07
C GLN A 295 -7.29 13.41 -4.58
N THR A 296 -5.97 13.48 -4.54
CA THR A 296 -5.30 14.34 -5.50
C THR A 296 -5.64 13.86 -6.91
N TRP A 297 -6.00 14.80 -7.79
CA TRP A 297 -5.83 14.57 -9.22
C TRP A 297 -4.68 15.42 -9.70
N ALA A 298 -3.85 14.83 -10.53
CA ALA A 298 -2.96 15.59 -11.36
C ALA A 298 -3.73 16.10 -12.58
N ILE A 299 -3.47 17.36 -12.95
CA ILE A 299 -3.40 17.67 -14.38
C ILE A 299 -2.06 17.10 -14.84
N PRO A 300 -2.01 16.33 -15.95
CA PRO A 300 -0.77 15.86 -16.58
C PRO A 300 -0.04 17.03 -17.26
N LYS A 301 0.31 18.08 -16.49
CA LYS A 301 1.10 19.23 -16.95
C LYS A 301 2.00 19.72 -15.82
N TYR A 302 3.21 20.10 -16.20
CA TYR A 302 4.21 20.68 -15.31
C TYR A 302 4.01 22.20 -15.17
N ARG A 303 4.37 22.78 -14.02
CA ARG A 303 4.23 24.22 -13.71
C ARG A 303 4.72 25.14 -14.85
N ILE A 304 5.80 24.77 -15.54
CA ILE A 304 6.35 25.54 -16.67
C ILE A 304 5.36 25.68 -17.85
N GLN A 305 4.51 24.66 -18.09
CA GLN A 305 3.53 24.64 -19.18
C GLN A 305 2.33 25.57 -18.92
N TYR A 306 2.05 25.90 -17.65
CA TYR A 306 1.03 26.92 -17.29
C TYR A 306 1.43 28.34 -17.71
N PHE A 307 2.73 28.58 -17.97
CA PHE A 307 3.23 29.85 -18.51
C PHE A 307 3.34 29.84 -20.05
N MET A 308 3.09 28.71 -20.71
CA MET A 308 3.10 28.61 -22.18
C MET A 308 1.73 28.98 -22.75
N GLN A 309 1.65 30.11 -23.48
CA GLN A 309 0.38 30.65 -23.98
C GLN A 309 -0.43 29.64 -24.81
N TRP A 310 0.23 28.86 -25.67
CA TRP A 310 -0.42 27.85 -26.52
C TRP A 310 -0.95 26.63 -25.75
N GLN A 311 -0.36 26.27 -24.61
CA GLN A 311 -0.89 25.23 -23.72
C GLN A 311 -2.02 25.76 -22.83
N ARG A 312 -2.18 27.08 -22.67
CA ARG A 312 -3.16 27.70 -21.75
C ARG A 312 -4.58 27.26 -22.04
N GLU A 313 -4.97 27.14 -23.30
CA GLU A 313 -6.32 26.66 -23.65
C GLU A 313 -6.49 25.16 -23.39
N SER A 314 -5.51 24.31 -23.74
CA SER A 314 -5.53 22.89 -23.37
C SER A 314 -5.59 22.68 -21.85
N ILE A 315 -4.80 23.44 -21.09
CA ILE A 315 -4.81 23.45 -19.62
C ILE A 315 -6.15 23.95 -19.10
N ASN A 316 -6.67 25.07 -19.59
CA ASN A 316 -7.97 25.57 -19.16
C ASN A 316 -9.09 24.60 -19.53
N ASN A 317 -9.02 23.91 -20.67
CA ASN A 317 -10.00 22.92 -21.09
C ASN A 317 -9.84 21.59 -20.35
N MET A 318 -8.67 21.24 -19.80
CA MET A 318 -8.50 20.13 -18.86
C MET A 318 -8.92 20.50 -17.43
N ILE A 319 -8.61 21.71 -16.98
CA ILE A 319 -9.19 22.28 -15.74
C ILE A 319 -10.70 22.23 -15.90
N GLU A 320 -11.25 22.76 -17.00
CA GLU A 320 -12.67 22.83 -17.38
C GLU A 320 -13.29 21.46 -17.68
N LYS A 321 -12.54 20.44 -18.15
CA LYS A 321 -13.04 19.07 -18.36
C LYS A 321 -13.00 18.20 -17.13
N ALA A 322 -11.99 18.34 -16.30
CA ALA A 322 -12.08 17.78 -14.97
C ALA A 322 -13.22 18.50 -14.22
N ILE A 323 -13.33 19.81 -14.41
CA ILE A 323 -14.51 20.60 -14.08
C ILE A 323 -15.78 20.18 -14.82
N ILE A 324 -15.76 19.56 -16.01
CA ILE A 324 -16.92 19.01 -16.75
C ILE A 324 -17.26 17.62 -16.27
N GLU A 325 -16.36 16.97 -15.55
CA GLU A 325 -16.40 15.55 -15.18
C GLU A 325 -16.55 15.39 -13.67
N ALA A 326 -16.87 16.47 -12.92
CA ALA A 326 -17.08 16.75 -11.49
C ALA A 326 -18.39 17.41 -10.94
N ASP A 327 -19.57 17.33 -11.54
CA ASP A 327 -20.89 17.60 -10.92
C ASP A 327 -22.13 16.66 -11.27
N GLN A 328 -22.30 15.97 -12.43
CA GLN A 328 -23.33 14.93 -12.73
C GLN A 328 -23.08 13.51 -12.23
N LYS A 329 -21.87 13.03 -11.94
CA LYS A 329 -21.64 12.05 -10.88
C LYS A 329 -21.78 12.71 -9.49
N GLY A 330 -22.26 13.95 -9.38
CA GLY A 330 -22.82 14.45 -8.14
C GLY A 330 -21.73 14.72 -7.15
N ILE A 331 -20.95 15.75 -7.44
CA ILE A 331 -19.81 16.26 -6.59
C ILE A 331 -19.92 18.85 -5.01
N LYS A 332 -19.12 19.51 -4.10
CA LYS A 332 -17.82 19.49 -3.38
C LYS A 332 -17.24 20.94 -3.36
N GLU A 333 -16.05 21.17 -2.79
CA GLU A 333 -15.43 22.52 -2.58
C GLU A 333 -14.00 22.79 -3.10
N GLU A 334 -12.98 22.21 -2.43
CA GLU A 334 -11.53 22.34 -2.61
C GLU A 334 -10.86 23.70 -2.91
N GLN A 335 -10.45 23.93 -4.15
CA GLN A 335 -9.17 24.50 -4.56
C GLN A 335 -9.07 24.37 -6.08
N LEU A 336 -9.14 25.49 -6.77
CA LEU A 336 -8.25 25.73 -7.89
C LEU A 336 -6.97 26.30 -7.30
N ASN A 337 -5.81 25.72 -7.63
CA ASN A 337 -4.50 26.36 -7.38
C ASN A 337 -4.28 27.63 -8.27
N SER A 338 -5.35 28.27 -8.76
CA SER A 338 -5.37 29.49 -9.59
C SER A 338 -6.77 30.14 -9.65
N ASN A 339 -7.27 30.63 -8.51
CA ASN A 339 -8.41 31.56 -8.28
C ASN A 339 -9.83 31.23 -8.83
N GLY A 340 -10.00 30.45 -9.90
CA GLY A 340 -11.26 29.80 -10.32
C GLY A 340 -12.41 30.67 -10.85
N GLU A 341 -12.24 31.98 -10.95
CA GLU A 341 -13.30 32.92 -11.34
C GLU A 341 -13.69 32.85 -12.84
N LEU A 342 -12.87 32.25 -13.69
CA LEU A 342 -13.21 32.05 -15.11
C LEU A 342 -14.38 31.06 -15.28
N TYR A 343 -14.30 29.94 -14.57
CA TYR A 343 -15.26 28.84 -14.68
C TYR A 343 -16.62 29.24 -14.09
N LEU A 344 -16.61 30.05 -13.01
CA LEU A 344 -17.76 30.78 -12.45
C LEU A 344 -18.59 31.58 -13.46
N ARG A 345 -17.96 32.06 -14.53
CA ARG A 345 -18.58 32.96 -15.52
C ARG A 345 -19.00 32.20 -16.78
N ARG A 346 -18.17 31.26 -17.26
CA ARG A 346 -18.45 30.43 -18.46
C ARG A 346 -19.74 29.65 -18.33
N HIS A 347 -19.99 29.21 -17.12
CA HIS A 347 -21.21 28.57 -16.71
C HIS A 347 -21.58 29.35 -15.43
N PRO A 348 -22.79 29.84 -15.24
CA PRO A 348 -23.26 30.37 -13.95
C PRO A 348 -24.38 29.51 -13.36
N GLN A 349 -25.01 28.73 -14.24
CA GLN A 349 -25.94 27.65 -13.98
C GLN A 349 -25.17 26.47 -13.43
N LEU A 350 -24.69 26.70 -12.22
CA LEU A 350 -23.62 25.97 -11.65
C LEU A 350 -23.96 25.63 -10.16
N LYS A 351 -23.65 24.43 -9.64
CA LYS A 351 -24.20 23.72 -8.45
C LYS A 351 -23.20 22.97 -7.51
N VAL A 352 -22.11 22.27 -7.91
CA VAL A 352 -20.84 22.10 -7.11
C VAL A 352 -20.38 23.47 -6.72
N LYS A 353 -19.31 23.67 -5.97
CA LYS A 353 -18.55 24.85 -6.28
C LYS A 353 -17.01 24.77 -5.98
N VAL A 354 -16.11 25.46 -6.71
CA VAL A 354 -14.61 25.65 -6.50
C VAL A 354 -14.15 26.36 -5.16
N VAL A 355 -12.98 26.13 -4.56
CA VAL A 355 -12.39 27.09 -3.56
C VAL A 355 -10.99 27.55 -4.04
N ASP A 356 -10.31 28.51 -3.43
CA ASP A 356 -8.88 28.76 -3.76
C ASP A 356 -7.95 28.68 -2.56
N GLY A 357 -8.49 28.72 -1.34
CA GLY A 357 -7.80 28.43 -0.09
C GLY A 357 -6.99 29.59 0.48
N SER A 358 -7.17 30.79 -0.09
CA SER A 358 -6.43 31.99 0.31
C SER A 358 -6.70 32.39 1.75
N SER A 359 -7.94 32.26 2.23
CA SER A 359 -8.36 32.77 3.55
C SER A 359 -7.71 32.01 4.71
N LEU A 360 -7.55 30.67 4.61
CA LEU A 360 -6.79 29.92 5.61
C LEU A 360 -5.28 30.15 5.46
N ALA A 361 -4.76 30.36 4.24
CA ALA A 361 -3.37 30.73 4.05
C ALA A 361 -3.04 32.08 4.72
N VAL A 362 -3.90 33.09 4.57
CA VAL A 362 -3.82 34.36 5.32
C VAL A 362 -3.86 34.09 6.82
N ALA A 363 -4.84 33.34 7.31
CA ALA A 363 -5.00 33.06 8.74
C ALA A 363 -3.79 32.33 9.36
N VAL A 364 -3.21 31.34 8.66
CA VAL A 364 -2.00 30.63 9.08
C VAL A 364 -0.79 31.58 9.13
N VAL A 365 -0.63 32.48 8.15
CA VAL A 365 0.46 33.47 8.16
C VAL A 365 0.31 34.46 9.31
N LEU A 366 -0.89 35.01 9.53
CA LEU A 366 -1.17 35.93 10.64
C LEU A 366 -0.87 35.30 12.00
N ASN A 367 -1.27 34.03 12.20
CA ASN A 367 -0.99 33.28 13.43
C ASN A 367 0.44 32.72 13.52
N SER A 368 1.27 32.87 12.48
CA SER A 368 2.70 32.54 12.49
C SER A 368 3.59 33.72 12.89
N ILE A 369 3.04 34.93 13.02
CA ILE A 369 3.77 36.13 13.46
C ILE A 369 3.92 36.11 14.99
N SER A 370 5.14 36.36 15.47
CA SER A 370 5.43 36.40 16.92
C SER A 370 4.61 37.48 17.64
N LYS A 371 3.98 37.11 18.76
CA LYS A 371 3.29 38.07 19.64
C LYS A 371 4.25 39.19 20.06
N GLY A 372 3.80 40.44 19.95
CA GLY A 372 4.64 41.63 20.19
C GLY A 372 5.35 42.18 18.94
N THR A 373 5.16 41.59 17.76
CA THR A 373 5.66 42.19 16.49
C THR A 373 4.87 43.45 16.15
N SER A 374 5.51 44.63 16.20
CA SER A 374 4.90 45.93 15.86
C SER A 374 5.04 46.32 14.39
N GLN A 375 6.04 45.78 13.69
CA GLN A 375 6.32 46.08 12.27
C GLN A 375 6.66 44.81 11.49
N VAL A 376 6.20 44.71 10.24
CA VAL A 376 6.60 43.64 9.29
C VAL A 376 7.03 44.22 7.94
N VAL A 377 7.93 43.55 7.24
CA VAL A 377 8.24 43.84 5.83
C VAL A 377 7.43 42.90 4.94
N LEU A 378 6.79 43.42 3.87
CA LEU A 378 6.04 42.62 2.89
C LEU A 378 6.73 42.68 1.52
N ARG A 379 7.16 41.53 0.97
CA ARG A 379 7.85 41.43 -0.34
C ARG A 379 7.45 40.21 -1.17
N GLY A 380 7.74 40.28 -2.48
CA GLY A 380 7.17 39.39 -3.48
C GLY A 380 5.90 39.98 -4.10
N ARG A 381 5.29 39.26 -5.04
CA ARG A 381 4.13 39.73 -5.80
C ARG A 381 2.93 40.00 -4.88
N LEU A 382 2.24 41.13 -5.09
CA LEU A 382 0.98 41.49 -4.44
C LEU A 382 -0.20 40.60 -4.89
N SER A 383 -0.20 39.35 -4.46
CA SER A 383 -1.32 38.43 -4.61
C SER A 383 -2.53 38.83 -3.76
N LYS A 384 -3.69 38.22 -4.02
CA LYS A 384 -4.88 38.24 -3.16
C LYS A 384 -4.51 38.09 -1.68
N VAL A 385 -3.79 37.00 -1.35
CA VAL A 385 -3.26 36.68 -0.02
C VAL A 385 -2.39 37.81 0.56
N ALA A 386 -1.46 38.39 -0.23
CA ALA A 386 -0.60 39.48 0.22
C ALA A 386 -1.40 40.73 0.62
N ASN A 387 -2.36 41.13 -0.22
CA ASN A 387 -3.22 42.28 0.02
C ASN A 387 -4.07 42.10 1.29
N SER A 388 -4.59 40.88 1.51
CA SER A 388 -5.39 40.55 2.70
C SER A 388 -4.57 40.48 3.99
N ILE A 389 -3.35 39.94 3.94
CA ILE A 389 -2.40 39.99 5.07
C ILE A 389 -2.13 41.44 5.45
N ALA A 390 -1.82 42.30 4.47
CA ALA A 390 -1.56 43.72 4.72
C ALA A 390 -2.77 44.43 5.33
N LEU A 391 -3.97 44.25 4.76
CA LEU A 391 -5.21 44.83 5.27
C LEU A 391 -5.51 44.39 6.71
N ALA A 392 -5.31 43.10 7.04
CA ALA A 392 -5.54 42.57 8.38
C ALA A 392 -4.54 43.12 9.40
N LEU A 393 -3.25 43.20 9.05
CA LEU A 393 -2.20 43.73 9.94
C LEU A 393 -2.36 45.24 10.16
N CYS A 394 -2.61 46.01 9.10
CA CYS A 394 -2.86 47.44 9.20
C CYS A 394 -4.11 47.78 10.05
N LYS A 395 -5.17 46.95 9.97
CA LYS A 395 -6.34 47.08 10.85
C LYS A 395 -6.06 46.62 12.29
N GLY A 396 -5.14 45.67 12.48
CA GLY A 396 -4.66 45.19 13.79
C GLY A 396 -3.60 46.08 14.46
N GLY A 397 -3.31 47.27 13.92
CA GLY A 397 -2.32 48.20 14.49
C GLY A 397 -0.85 47.82 14.24
N ILE A 398 -0.58 46.83 13.39
CA ILE A 398 0.78 46.42 13.01
C ILE A 398 1.17 47.16 11.74
N GLN A 399 2.33 47.82 11.74
CA GLN A 399 2.79 48.58 10.58
C GLN A 399 3.32 47.63 9.50
N VAL A 400 2.80 47.78 8.28
CA VAL A 400 3.20 47.01 7.10
C VAL A 400 4.12 47.86 6.25
N VAL A 401 5.38 47.43 6.15
CA VAL A 401 6.45 48.14 5.46
C VAL A 401 6.62 47.59 4.05
N MET A 402 6.36 48.46 3.07
CA MET A 402 6.60 48.22 1.64
C MET A 402 7.95 48.81 1.24
N LEU A 403 8.72 48.07 0.41
CA LEU A 403 10.00 48.53 -0.13
C LEU A 403 9.93 48.92 -1.63
N ASP A 404 8.74 48.85 -2.22
CA ASP A 404 8.46 49.22 -3.61
C ASP A 404 7.35 50.27 -3.66
N GLU A 405 7.55 51.30 -4.48
CA GLU A 405 6.68 52.47 -4.52
C GLU A 405 5.41 52.27 -5.38
N GLU A 406 5.45 51.43 -6.42
CA GLU A 406 4.25 51.09 -7.18
C GLU A 406 3.34 50.17 -6.37
N ASP A 407 3.90 49.13 -5.77
CA ASP A 407 3.16 48.20 -4.92
C ASP A 407 2.62 48.92 -3.67
N TYR A 408 3.36 49.87 -3.09
CA TYR A 408 2.83 50.75 -2.05
C TYR A 408 1.61 51.56 -2.52
N LYS A 409 1.69 52.22 -3.68
CA LYS A 409 0.55 53.01 -4.23
C LYS A 409 -0.65 52.11 -4.54
N ARG A 410 -0.43 50.95 -5.18
CA ARG A 410 -1.47 49.94 -5.50
C ARG A 410 -2.15 49.39 -4.26
N LEU A 411 -1.39 49.13 -3.19
CA LEU A 411 -1.92 48.60 -1.93
C LEU A 411 -2.63 49.69 -1.12
N LYS A 412 -2.08 50.91 -1.05
CA LYS A 412 -2.70 52.05 -0.37
C LYS A 412 -4.07 52.40 -0.94
N ALA A 413 -4.24 52.32 -2.27
CA ALA A 413 -5.51 52.52 -2.95
C ALA A 413 -6.60 51.45 -2.59
N LYS A 414 -6.22 50.35 -1.93
CA LYS A 414 -7.14 49.31 -1.42
C LYS A 414 -7.39 49.39 0.10
N LEU A 415 -6.81 50.36 0.80
CA LEU A 415 -6.99 50.53 2.25
C LEU A 415 -7.97 51.66 2.57
N THR A 416 -8.81 51.46 3.58
CA THR A 416 -9.57 52.53 4.25
C THR A 416 -8.61 53.57 4.87
N PRO A 417 -8.96 54.88 4.93
CA PRO A 417 -8.05 55.93 5.39
C PRO A 417 -7.37 55.65 6.73
N GLU A 418 -8.10 55.10 7.70
CA GLU A 418 -7.59 54.68 9.01
C GLU A 418 -6.50 53.61 8.88
N ALA A 419 -6.81 52.48 8.24
CA ALA A 419 -5.85 51.40 7.99
C ALA A 419 -4.65 51.84 7.11
N ALA A 420 -4.84 52.84 6.25
CA ALA A 420 -3.77 53.39 5.42
C ALA A 420 -2.70 54.13 6.23
N THR A 421 -2.96 54.52 7.48
CA THR A 421 -1.95 55.11 8.39
C THR A 421 -0.87 54.10 8.80
N ASN A 422 -1.21 52.81 8.87
CA ASN A 422 -0.29 51.73 9.22
C ASN A 422 0.47 51.15 8.01
N LEU A 423 0.24 51.66 6.79
CA LEU A 423 1.01 51.28 5.61
C LEU A 423 2.15 52.28 5.36
N VAL A 424 3.39 51.79 5.48
CA VAL A 424 4.62 52.60 5.41
C VAL A 424 5.42 52.27 4.15
N LEU A 425 5.87 53.29 3.41
CA LEU A 425 6.86 53.13 2.36
C LEU A 425 8.26 53.38 2.94
N SER A 426 9.18 52.43 2.77
CA SER A 426 10.57 52.54 3.23
C SER A 426 11.55 52.22 2.11
N LYS A 427 12.62 53.01 2.00
CA LYS A 427 13.79 52.66 1.18
C LYS A 427 14.85 51.86 1.96
N CYS A 428 14.68 51.69 3.27
CA CYS A 428 15.54 50.91 4.14
C CYS A 428 15.00 49.48 4.34
N TYR A 429 15.90 48.50 4.20
CA TYR A 429 15.58 47.07 4.34
C TYR A 429 15.68 46.57 5.79
N ASN A 430 16.32 47.35 6.69
CA ASN A 430 16.59 46.94 8.07
C ASN A 430 15.47 47.24 9.08
N VAL A 431 14.28 47.61 8.60
CA VAL A 431 13.18 48.13 9.45
C VAL A 431 12.55 47.05 10.34
N SER A 432 12.42 45.81 9.87
CA SER A 432 11.96 44.69 10.70
C SER A 432 12.72 43.39 10.41
N LYS A 433 12.78 42.53 11.43
CA LYS A 433 13.24 41.13 11.32
C LYS A 433 12.12 40.15 10.98
N THR A 434 10.86 40.59 10.91
CA THR A 434 9.74 39.74 10.47
C THR A 434 9.37 40.08 9.03
N TRP A 435 9.63 39.14 8.12
CA TRP A 435 9.46 39.32 6.67
C TRP A 435 8.40 38.37 6.14
N LEU A 436 7.32 38.93 5.60
CA LEU A 436 6.23 38.21 4.95
C LEU A 436 6.52 38.16 3.45
N VAL A 437 6.70 36.96 2.89
CA VAL A 437 7.29 36.79 1.55
C VAL A 437 6.49 35.92 0.57
N GLY A 438 6.42 36.31 -0.69
CA GLY A 438 5.70 35.59 -1.74
C GLY A 438 6.52 35.21 -2.96
N ASP A 439 5.86 34.61 -3.96
CA ASP A 439 6.42 34.35 -5.28
C ASP A 439 6.99 35.65 -5.89
N GLY A 440 8.19 35.57 -6.46
CA GLY A 440 8.91 36.72 -7.03
C GLY A 440 9.97 37.34 -6.12
N LEU A 441 10.07 36.95 -4.85
CA LEU A 441 11.20 37.36 -3.98
C LEU A 441 12.54 36.97 -4.61
N SER A 442 13.37 37.96 -4.93
CA SER A 442 14.68 37.76 -5.55
C SER A 442 15.74 37.23 -4.56
N LYS A 443 16.92 36.86 -5.07
CA LYS A 443 18.08 36.57 -4.22
C LYS A 443 18.57 37.83 -3.51
N ASP A 444 18.61 38.95 -4.24
CA ASP A 444 19.29 40.18 -3.78
C ASP A 444 18.49 40.91 -2.70
N GLU A 445 17.17 40.81 -2.71
CA GLU A 445 16.32 41.25 -1.60
C GLU A 445 16.55 40.44 -0.33
N GLN A 446 16.74 39.12 -0.42
CA GLN A 446 17.09 38.30 0.74
C GLN A 446 18.49 38.60 1.27
N LEU A 447 19.45 38.90 0.40
CA LEU A 447 20.79 39.30 0.80
C LEU A 447 20.76 40.63 1.57
N LYS A 448 19.87 41.57 1.21
CA LYS A 448 19.66 42.86 1.88
C LYS A 448 18.88 42.78 3.21
N ALA A 449 18.32 41.64 3.59
CA ALA A 449 17.57 41.50 4.85
C ALA A 449 18.50 41.42 6.08
N PRO A 450 18.06 41.87 7.28
CA PRO A 450 18.82 41.74 8.52
C PRO A 450 19.26 40.31 8.86
N LYS A 451 20.40 40.16 9.55
CA LYS A 451 20.79 38.90 10.19
C LYS A 451 19.76 38.51 11.26
N GLY A 452 19.38 37.23 11.30
CA GLY A 452 18.32 36.72 12.16
C GLY A 452 16.91 37.09 11.71
N THR A 453 16.72 37.48 10.45
CA THR A 453 15.37 37.68 9.87
C THR A 453 14.59 36.36 9.86
N LEU A 454 13.30 36.42 10.19
CA LEU A 454 12.33 35.35 10.03
C LEU A 454 11.52 35.60 8.74
N PHE A 455 11.73 34.75 7.75
CA PHE A 455 10.94 34.69 6.53
C PHE A 455 9.73 33.77 6.73
N ILE A 456 8.54 34.37 6.77
CA ILE A 456 7.24 33.70 6.81
C ILE A 456 6.64 33.78 5.39
N PRO A 457 6.57 32.67 4.64
CA PRO A 457 6.02 32.75 3.30
C PRO A 457 4.50 32.80 3.30
N TYR A 458 3.93 33.55 2.36
CA TYR A 458 2.50 33.57 2.04
C TYR A 458 2.19 32.95 0.66
N SER A 459 3.21 32.46 -0.05
CA SER A 459 3.09 31.71 -1.30
C SER A 459 2.89 30.21 -1.08
N GLN A 460 2.27 29.55 -2.05
CA GLN A 460 2.19 28.07 -2.10
C GLN A 460 3.59 27.46 -2.19
N PHE A 461 4.51 28.08 -2.94
CA PHE A 461 5.89 27.61 -3.05
C PHE A 461 6.75 28.16 -1.90
N PRO A 462 7.63 27.34 -1.30
CA PRO A 462 8.53 27.79 -0.25
C PRO A 462 9.63 28.70 -0.83
N PRO A 463 10.10 29.70 -0.07
CA PRO A 463 11.13 30.62 -0.54
C PRO A 463 12.46 29.90 -0.70
N ARG A 464 13.19 30.23 -1.77
CA ARG A 464 14.59 29.78 -1.95
C ARG A 464 15.41 30.30 -0.77
N LYS A 465 16.03 29.42 0.02
CA LYS A 465 16.75 29.79 1.25
C LYS A 465 18.16 30.29 0.90
N VAL A 466 18.33 31.61 0.75
CA VAL A 466 19.59 32.22 0.28
C VAL A 466 20.57 32.53 1.41
N ARG A 467 20.08 32.98 2.57
CA ARG A 467 20.87 33.32 3.76
C ARG A 467 20.87 32.14 4.73
N LYS A 468 22.03 31.72 5.27
CA LYS A 468 22.09 30.64 6.28
C LYS A 468 21.84 31.15 7.71
N ASP A 469 21.97 32.44 7.93
CA ASP A 469 21.86 33.16 9.20
C ASP A 469 20.47 33.79 9.43
N CYS A 470 19.46 33.30 8.70
CA CYS A 470 18.06 33.71 8.78
C CYS A 470 17.15 32.48 8.91
N PHE A 471 15.99 32.65 9.54
CA PHE A 471 15.00 31.60 9.73
C PHE A 471 14.01 31.59 8.56
N TYR A 472 13.60 30.40 8.12
CA TYR A 472 12.63 30.22 7.06
C TYR A 472 11.56 29.23 7.52
N PHE A 473 10.32 29.67 7.58
CA PHE A 473 9.19 28.75 7.58
C PHE A 473 8.98 28.20 6.16
N ASN A 474 8.39 27.02 6.07
CA ASN A 474 7.91 26.48 4.79
C ASN A 474 6.56 27.12 4.43
N THR A 475 6.03 26.80 3.25
CA THR A 475 4.64 27.04 2.85
C THR A 475 3.66 26.94 4.03
N PRO A 476 2.74 27.91 4.21
CA PRO A 476 1.65 27.82 5.19
C PRO A 476 0.98 26.44 5.16
N ALA A 477 0.94 25.76 6.31
CA ALA A 477 0.57 24.36 6.43
C ALA A 477 0.15 24.01 7.88
N MET A 478 -0.56 22.89 8.08
CA MET A 478 -0.97 22.39 9.40
C MET A 478 -0.76 20.87 9.50
N ILE A 479 -0.69 20.33 10.73
CA ILE A 479 -0.63 18.88 10.97
C ILE A 479 -2.01 18.27 10.75
N ALA A 480 -2.07 17.22 9.94
CA ALA A 480 -3.26 16.40 9.82
C ALA A 480 -3.38 15.39 10.97
N PRO A 481 -4.54 15.31 11.65
CA PRO A 481 -4.70 14.46 12.83
C PRO A 481 -4.77 12.97 12.46
N LYS A 482 -4.70 12.11 13.48
CA LYS A 482 -4.54 10.66 13.31
C LYS A 482 -5.64 9.99 12.48
N HIS A 483 -6.86 10.50 12.58
CA HIS A 483 -8.05 10.07 11.83
C HIS A 483 -8.01 10.35 10.32
N LEU A 484 -7.01 11.06 9.81
CA LEU A 484 -6.66 11.04 8.38
C LEU A 484 -5.76 9.84 8.13
N GLU A 485 -6.08 9.06 7.13
CA GLU A 485 -5.54 7.72 6.93
C GLU A 485 -5.40 7.47 5.40
N ASN A 486 -4.56 6.48 5.00
CA ASN A 486 -3.85 6.39 3.69
C ASN A 486 -2.65 7.31 3.58
N VAL A 487 -1.99 7.60 4.71
CA VAL A 487 -0.96 8.63 4.82
C VAL A 487 0.38 8.19 4.22
N ASP A 488 0.32 7.72 2.99
CA ASP A 488 1.41 7.03 2.32
C ASP A 488 2.35 8.05 1.68
N SER A 489 1.82 9.18 1.18
CA SER A 489 2.61 10.28 0.58
C SER A 489 2.77 11.54 1.44
N CYS A 490 3.73 12.36 1.04
CA CYS A 490 4.01 13.73 1.46
C CYS A 490 3.43 14.74 0.45
N GLU A 491 2.91 15.89 0.91
CA GLU A 491 2.47 16.96 0.00
C GLU A 491 3.69 17.75 -0.51
N ASN A 492 4.28 17.29 -1.61
CA ASN A 492 5.56 17.82 -2.14
C ASN A 492 6.62 17.91 -1.02
N TRP A 493 7.07 19.12 -0.67
CA TRP A 493 8.08 19.39 0.37
C TRP A 493 7.55 19.35 1.81
N LEU A 494 6.25 19.14 2.03
CA LEU A 494 5.66 19.02 3.37
C LEU A 494 5.82 17.59 3.92
N PRO A 495 6.06 17.40 5.23
CA PRO A 495 6.14 16.06 5.85
C PRO A 495 4.87 15.21 5.71
N ARG A 496 5.03 13.89 5.83
CA ARG A 496 3.94 12.93 6.00
C ARG A 496 3.08 13.35 7.22
N ARG A 497 1.75 13.36 7.07
CA ARG A 497 0.76 14.00 8.00
C ARG A 497 0.87 15.53 8.16
N VAL A 498 1.41 16.26 7.18
CA VAL A 498 1.37 17.74 7.11
C VAL A 498 0.90 18.16 5.72
N MET A 499 -0.01 19.12 5.66
CA MET A 499 -0.58 19.61 4.40
C MET A 499 -0.71 21.12 4.34
N SER A 500 -0.74 21.66 3.12
CA SER A 500 -0.74 23.09 2.87
C SER A 500 -2.03 23.74 3.36
N ALA A 501 -1.95 25.01 3.76
CA ALA A 501 -3.09 25.78 4.22
C ALA A 501 -4.16 25.88 3.13
N TRP A 502 -3.77 26.00 1.87
CA TRP A 502 -4.66 25.88 0.72
C TRP A 502 -5.37 24.52 0.69
N ARG A 503 -4.61 23.41 0.86
CA ARG A 503 -5.18 22.05 0.91
C ARG A 503 -5.96 21.75 2.17
N ILE A 504 -5.91 22.60 3.19
CA ILE A 504 -6.76 22.51 4.38
C ILE A 504 -7.89 23.56 4.36
N ALA A 505 -7.85 24.56 3.49
CA ALA A 505 -8.80 25.68 3.52
C ALA A 505 -10.22 25.22 3.15
N GLY A 506 -10.38 24.67 1.95
CA GLY A 506 -11.60 23.99 1.53
C GLY A 506 -11.95 22.79 2.43
N ILE A 507 -10.98 22.30 3.22
CA ILE A 507 -11.22 21.20 4.16
C ILE A 507 -11.95 21.67 5.41
N VAL A 508 -11.81 22.95 5.71
CA VAL A 508 -12.54 23.60 6.79
C VAL A 508 -13.88 24.09 6.27
N HIS A 509 -13.92 24.74 5.10
CA HIS A 509 -15.17 25.09 4.43
C HIS A 509 -16.14 23.88 4.37
N ALA A 510 -15.67 22.67 4.00
CA ALA A 510 -16.55 21.53 3.74
C ALA A 510 -17.11 20.82 4.98
N LEU A 511 -16.91 21.40 6.17
CA LEU A 511 -17.48 20.94 7.43
C LEU A 511 -18.38 21.95 8.08
N GLU A 512 -18.01 23.19 7.83
CA GLU A 512 -18.81 24.35 8.15
C GLU A 512 -19.87 24.58 7.05
N GLY A 513 -19.78 23.85 5.93
CA GLY A 513 -20.66 23.90 4.76
C GLY A 513 -20.77 25.32 4.25
N TRP A 514 -19.63 25.98 4.06
CA TRP A 514 -19.65 27.41 3.80
C TRP A 514 -20.24 27.69 2.44
N ASN A 515 -21.45 28.24 2.49
CA ASN A 515 -22.25 28.57 1.34
C ASN A 515 -21.70 29.80 0.56
N GLU A 516 -20.37 29.90 0.35
CA GLU A 516 -19.63 31.09 -0.11
C GLU A 516 -18.49 30.77 -1.11
N HIS A 517 -18.18 31.76 -1.98
CA HIS A 517 -17.32 31.63 -3.18
C HIS A 517 -15.86 32.06 -2.91
N GLU A 518 -14.96 31.22 -2.39
CA GLU A 518 -13.58 31.68 -2.06
C GLU A 518 -12.68 31.90 -3.29
N CYS A 519 -12.76 33.09 -3.91
CA CYS A 519 -12.29 33.31 -5.30
C CYS A 519 -11.90 34.73 -5.64
N GLY A 520 -11.34 34.95 -6.83
CA GLY A 520 -11.13 36.31 -7.36
C GLY A 520 -10.43 37.17 -6.30
N ASP A 521 -11.14 38.18 -5.80
CA ASP A 521 -10.76 38.98 -4.62
C ASP A 521 -11.53 38.63 -3.31
N MET A 522 -12.56 37.78 -3.33
CA MET A 522 -13.33 37.35 -2.15
C MET A 522 -12.48 36.56 -1.14
N ILE A 523 -12.45 37.06 0.09
CA ILE A 523 -11.73 36.52 1.25
C ILE A 523 -12.70 36.47 2.43
N LEU A 524 -12.70 35.34 3.15
CA LEU A 524 -13.53 35.14 4.33
C LEU A 524 -12.87 35.73 5.59
N ASP A 525 -13.66 35.91 6.65
CA ASP A 525 -13.11 36.29 7.96
C ASP A 525 -12.04 35.29 8.41
N THR A 526 -10.81 35.78 8.50
CA THR A 526 -9.65 34.98 8.89
C THR A 526 -9.76 34.39 10.29
N GLN A 527 -10.54 34.99 11.21
CA GLN A 527 -10.76 34.44 12.56
C GLN A 527 -11.80 33.32 12.56
N LYS A 528 -12.92 33.48 11.83
CA LYS A 528 -13.86 32.38 11.50
C LYS A 528 -13.10 31.19 10.91
N VAL A 529 -12.29 31.43 9.88
CA VAL A 529 -11.52 30.38 9.18
C VAL A 529 -10.47 29.73 10.09
N TRP A 530 -9.80 30.51 10.94
CA TRP A 530 -8.82 30.01 11.90
C TRP A 530 -9.44 29.14 13.00
N LYS A 531 -10.56 29.60 13.59
CA LYS A 531 -11.23 28.88 14.67
C LYS A 531 -11.82 27.55 14.19
N ALA A 532 -12.41 27.55 13.00
CA ALA A 532 -12.92 26.36 12.33
C ALA A 532 -11.77 25.37 12.01
N SER A 533 -10.61 25.85 11.54
CA SER A 533 -9.46 24.97 11.29
C SER A 533 -8.94 24.30 12.56
N LEU A 534 -8.81 25.04 13.66
CA LEU A 534 -8.38 24.47 14.95
C LEU A 534 -9.42 23.55 15.60
N GLY A 535 -10.71 23.74 15.33
CA GLY A 535 -11.79 22.83 15.76
C GLY A 535 -11.79 21.47 15.05
N HIS A 536 -11.03 21.33 13.95
CA HIS A 536 -11.06 20.18 13.06
C HIS A 536 -9.68 19.57 12.77
N VAL A 537 -8.59 20.34 12.94
CA VAL A 537 -7.21 20.01 12.58
C VAL A 537 -6.27 20.42 13.73
N VAL A 538 -5.39 19.51 14.16
CA VAL A 538 -4.73 19.60 15.48
C VAL A 538 -3.37 20.31 15.41
N THR A 539 -3.32 21.49 16.03
CA THR A 539 -2.13 22.27 16.45
C THR A 539 -1.21 22.80 15.35
N LEU A 540 -0.81 24.07 15.49
CA LEU A 540 0.31 24.67 14.75
C LEU A 540 1.62 23.91 14.99
N LYS A 541 2.27 23.46 13.92
CA LYS A 541 3.69 23.11 13.96
C LYS A 541 4.36 23.51 12.65
N LEU A 542 5.19 24.54 12.73
CA LEU A 542 5.99 25.01 11.60
C LEU A 542 7.22 24.10 11.48
N VAL A 543 7.13 23.09 10.60
CA VAL A 543 8.09 21.98 10.57
C VAL A 543 9.38 22.35 9.84
N GLN A 544 10.49 22.41 10.57
CA GLN A 544 11.84 22.30 9.98
C GLN A 544 12.03 20.88 9.40
N GLN A 545 12.68 20.80 8.25
CA GLN A 545 12.61 19.64 7.36
C GLN A 545 13.75 18.64 7.60
N ILE A 546 13.42 17.35 7.65
CA ILE A 546 14.36 16.21 7.72
C ILE A 546 13.87 15.14 6.72
N TYR A 547 14.79 14.38 6.10
CA TYR A 547 14.55 13.55 4.89
C TYR A 547 15.01 12.09 5.03
N PHE A 548 14.45 11.18 4.21
CA PHE A 548 15.04 9.88 3.83
C PHE A 548 14.49 9.36 2.47
N VAL A 549 14.85 8.14 2.00
CA VAL A 549 14.48 7.46 0.71
C VAL A 549 14.55 5.92 0.89
N SER A 550 13.88 5.08 0.06
CA SER A 550 13.94 3.59 0.13
C SER A 550 13.18 2.77 -0.98
N GLN A 551 13.48 2.85 -2.29
CA GLN A 551 12.82 1.97 -3.32
C GLN A 551 13.65 1.66 -4.57
N ALA A 552 14.98 1.69 -4.46
CA ALA A 552 15.89 1.48 -5.59
C ALA A 552 16.38 0.02 -5.72
N VAL A 553 15.62 -0.97 -5.25
CA VAL A 553 16.18 -2.31 -4.94
C VAL A 553 15.92 -3.36 -6.02
N TYR A 554 14.75 -3.39 -6.70
CA TYR A 554 14.55 -4.21 -7.93
C TYR A 554 15.59 -3.92 -9.01
N LEU A 555 16.05 -2.68 -9.07
CA LEU A 555 17.05 -2.21 -10.02
C LEU A 555 18.41 -2.88 -9.82
N VAL A 556 18.64 -3.58 -8.71
CA VAL A 556 19.82 -4.44 -8.50
C VAL A 556 19.71 -5.71 -9.35
N LEU A 557 18.50 -6.25 -9.54
CA LEU A 557 18.28 -7.42 -10.41
C LEU A 557 18.10 -7.07 -11.87
N ALA A 558 17.30 -6.04 -12.17
CA ALA A 558 16.90 -5.67 -13.54
C ALA A 558 18.02 -5.76 -14.62
N PRO A 559 19.28 -5.32 -14.39
CA PRO A 559 20.34 -5.46 -15.38
C PRO A 559 20.89 -6.89 -15.49
N PHE A 560 21.01 -7.64 -14.38
CA PHE A 560 21.33 -9.07 -14.51
C PHE A 560 20.19 -9.77 -15.26
N VAL A 561 18.95 -9.52 -14.82
CA VAL A 561 17.67 -9.98 -15.39
C VAL A 561 17.60 -9.77 -16.89
N GLY A 562 18.06 -8.65 -17.43
CA GLY A 562 18.09 -8.44 -18.87
C GLY A 562 19.03 -9.41 -19.61
N HIS A 563 20.17 -9.76 -19.00
CA HIS A 563 21.31 -10.40 -19.67
C HIS A 563 20.95 -11.71 -20.40
N SER A 564 20.07 -12.55 -19.84
CA SER A 564 19.75 -13.88 -20.37
C SER A 564 18.37 -14.01 -21.01
N ILE A 565 17.39 -13.17 -20.67
CA ILE A 565 16.27 -12.99 -21.63
C ILE A 565 16.88 -12.60 -22.98
N TYR A 566 17.95 -11.79 -22.92
CA TYR A 566 18.85 -11.65 -24.03
C TYR A 566 19.52 -12.98 -24.39
N SER A 567 20.48 -13.56 -23.66
CA SER A 567 21.26 -14.67 -24.25
C SER A 567 20.54 -16.01 -24.49
N PHE A 568 19.46 -16.40 -23.81
CA PHE A 568 18.73 -17.63 -24.16
C PHE A 568 18.01 -17.48 -25.49
N PHE A 569 17.35 -16.34 -25.66
CA PHE A 569 16.57 -16.06 -26.86
C PHE A 569 17.41 -15.45 -28.00
N MET A 570 18.61 -14.91 -27.70
CA MET A 570 19.51 -14.26 -28.68
C MET A 570 20.83 -15.00 -28.95
N SER A 571 21.18 -16.06 -28.20
CA SER A 571 22.22 -16.99 -28.63
C SER A 571 21.78 -17.70 -29.91
N LYS A 572 22.69 -17.76 -30.88
CA LYS A 572 22.40 -18.28 -32.23
C LYS A 572 22.54 -19.80 -32.31
N GLU A 573 23.38 -20.37 -31.47
CA GLU A 573 23.55 -21.81 -31.36
C GLU A 573 22.89 -22.30 -30.08
N GLU A 574 22.44 -23.56 -30.07
CA GLU A 574 22.01 -24.24 -28.85
C GLU A 574 23.21 -24.66 -27.98
N SER A 575 24.42 -24.54 -28.54
CA SER A 575 25.76 -24.99 -28.07
C SER A 575 26.58 -24.20 -26.82
N GLN A 576 25.78 -23.02 -26.97
CA GLN A 576 25.58 -21.68 -26.34
C GLN A 576 24.27 -21.49 -25.53
N ARG A 577 23.31 -22.43 -25.51
CA ARG A 577 22.09 -22.32 -24.69
C ARG A 577 22.12 -23.31 -23.55
N ASP A 578 22.54 -22.84 -22.40
CA ASP A 578 22.38 -23.63 -21.20
C ASP A 578 20.88 -23.75 -20.81
N PHE A 579 20.62 -24.70 -19.93
CA PHE A 579 19.53 -24.59 -18.96
C PHE A 579 20.15 -24.24 -17.59
N SER A 580 21.41 -23.81 -17.63
CA SER A 580 22.22 -23.26 -16.57
C SER A 580 23.39 -22.22 -16.98
N TYR A 581 23.38 -20.90 -17.42
CA TYR A 581 23.05 -19.39 -17.05
C TYR A 581 21.52 -18.40 -17.11
N ILE A 582 20.10 -18.45 -17.23
CA ILE A 582 18.73 -19.22 -17.28
C ILE A 582 17.99 -20.02 -16.11
N PHE A 583 18.44 -20.00 -14.85
CA PHE A 583 17.93 -20.56 -13.56
C PHE A 583 18.09 -19.53 -12.31
N ILE A 584 18.35 -18.16 -12.53
CA ILE A 584 18.07 -16.81 -11.78
C ILE A 584 17.28 -15.36 -12.34
N PHE A 585 16.37 -14.78 -13.35
CA PHE A 585 15.47 -14.86 -14.71
C PHE A 585 14.10 -15.66 -15.03
N LEU A 586 13.88 -16.81 -15.70
CA LEU A 586 12.61 -17.60 -15.85
C LEU A 586 12.08 -18.27 -14.53
N TYR A 587 12.28 -17.59 -13.41
CA TYR A 587 11.93 -17.74 -11.96
C TYR A 587 11.81 -16.34 -11.21
N ILE A 588 11.47 -15.14 -11.81
CA ILE A 588 10.52 -13.96 -11.38
C ILE A 588 9.18 -13.67 -12.33
N LEU A 589 7.98 -13.99 -13.01
CA LEU A 589 6.82 -15.08 -13.11
C LEU A 589 6.54 -16.42 -12.16
N MET A 590 6.28 -17.74 -12.44
CA MET A 590 6.00 -18.91 -11.44
C MET A 590 6.10 -18.93 -9.85
N ARG A 591 6.82 -18.07 -9.14
CA ARG A 591 6.70 -17.60 -7.72
C ARG A 591 6.37 -16.01 -7.49
N MET A 592 5.55 -15.24 -8.29
CA MET A 592 4.37 -14.29 -7.96
C MET A 592 2.73 -14.58 -8.24
N VAL A 593 1.73 -15.59 -8.27
CA VAL A 593 1.18 -17.07 -8.19
C VAL A 593 1.55 -18.17 -7.13
N HIS A 594 2.28 -19.30 -7.32
CA HIS A 594 2.87 -20.16 -6.24
C HIS A 594 3.20 -19.55 -4.81
N HIS A 595 4.37 -18.94 -4.48
CA HIS A 595 4.60 -18.12 -3.23
C HIS A 595 3.60 -17.00 -2.87
N GLN A 596 2.44 -16.97 -3.53
CA GLN A 596 1.17 -16.37 -3.17
C GLN A 596 -0.02 -17.09 -3.92
N THR A 597 -0.13 -18.44 -3.91
CA THR A 597 -1.32 -19.21 -3.47
C THR A 597 -1.22 -20.56 -2.57
N TRP A 598 -0.85 -20.92 -1.24
CA TRP A 598 -0.24 -20.72 0.24
C TRP A 598 -0.62 -19.48 1.51
N ILE A 599 -0.27 -18.15 1.70
CA ILE A 599 -1.11 -16.95 2.29
C ILE A 599 -2.68 -16.93 2.22
N SER A 600 -3.36 -16.88 1.09
CA SER A 600 -4.81 -16.75 1.03
C SER A 600 -5.57 -17.79 1.85
N LEU A 601 -5.08 -19.01 2.14
CA LEU A 601 -5.89 -20.03 2.87
C LEU A 601 -5.93 -19.81 4.36
N SER A 602 -4.89 -19.40 5.09
CA SER A 602 -5.10 -19.08 6.53
C SER A 602 -5.39 -17.64 6.75
N ARG A 603 -5.25 -16.75 5.78
CA ARG A 603 -6.13 -15.58 5.87
C ARG A 603 -7.59 -15.99 5.67
N TYR A 604 -7.90 -16.90 4.75
CA TYR A 604 -9.25 -17.46 4.57
C TYR A 604 -9.73 -18.36 5.72
N ARG A 605 -8.86 -19.12 6.39
CA ARG A 605 -9.20 -20.12 7.42
C ARG A 605 -8.83 -19.73 8.84
N SER A 606 -7.91 -18.79 9.06
CA SER A 606 -7.95 -18.01 10.32
C SER A 606 -9.21 -17.13 10.37
N ALA A 607 -9.72 -16.69 9.20
CA ALA A 607 -11.03 -16.06 9.08
C ALA A 607 -12.20 -17.05 9.24
N LYS A 608 -12.20 -18.20 8.53
CA LYS A 608 -13.20 -19.28 8.69
C LYS A 608 -13.16 -19.91 10.09
N GLY A 609 -12.01 -19.87 10.76
CA GLY A 609 -11.77 -20.28 12.15
C GLY A 609 -11.62 -21.79 12.39
N ASP A 610 -11.70 -22.62 11.36
CA ASP A 610 -11.48 -24.06 11.47
C ASP A 610 -9.98 -24.39 11.63
N ASN A 611 -9.74 -25.40 12.45
CA ASN A 611 -8.46 -25.86 12.95
C ASN A 611 -7.64 -24.79 13.74
N ARG A 612 -8.20 -23.62 14.07
CA ARG A 612 -7.48 -22.44 14.56
C ARG A 612 -6.75 -22.60 15.91
N ILE A 613 -5.44 -22.30 15.93
CA ILE A 613 -4.59 -22.55 17.11
C ILE A 613 -4.67 -21.42 18.14
N LEU A 614 -4.17 -20.21 17.82
CA LEU A 614 -4.25 -19.06 18.71
C LEU A 614 -5.58 -18.32 18.52
N ASP A 615 -5.95 -17.49 19.50
CA ASP A 615 -7.10 -16.60 19.36
C ASP A 615 -6.76 -15.22 19.88
N ARG A 616 -6.05 -14.48 19.03
CA ARG A 616 -5.58 -13.12 19.25
C ARG A 616 -5.72 -12.34 17.94
N SER A 617 -5.69 -11.01 18.04
CA SER A 617 -5.84 -10.07 16.92
C SER A 617 -4.56 -9.87 16.11
N ILE A 618 -4.68 -9.78 14.79
CA ILE A 618 -3.68 -9.17 13.91
C ILE A 618 -4.11 -7.74 13.58
N GLU A 619 -3.19 -6.78 13.64
CA GLU A 619 -3.46 -5.34 13.55
C GLU A 619 -2.44 -4.65 12.65
N PHE A 620 -2.73 -3.46 12.11
CA PHE A 620 -1.80 -2.72 11.24
C PHE A 620 -0.39 -2.49 11.82
N ASP A 621 -0.26 -2.32 13.14
CA ASP A 621 1.04 -2.19 13.81
C ASP A 621 1.90 -3.46 13.73
N GLN A 622 1.23 -4.62 13.57
CA GLN A 622 1.85 -5.77 12.97
C GLN A 622 2.18 -5.42 11.52
N VAL A 623 1.22 -5.43 10.58
CA VAL A 623 1.40 -5.33 9.10
C VAL A 623 2.44 -4.31 8.57
N ASP A 624 2.80 -3.27 9.34
CA ASP A 624 3.90 -2.33 9.05
C ASP A 624 5.33 -2.78 9.38
N ARG A 625 5.61 -3.39 10.55
CA ARG A 625 6.94 -4.03 10.84
C ARG A 625 7.31 -5.07 9.77
N GLU A 626 6.22 -5.57 9.27
CA GLU A 626 5.93 -6.69 8.44
C GLU A 626 6.04 -6.29 6.94
N THR A 627 5.68 -5.05 6.52
CA THR A 627 5.68 -4.54 5.12
C THR A 627 6.98 -4.68 4.36
N ASN A 628 8.10 -4.62 5.08
CA ASN A 628 9.38 -5.03 4.54
C ASN A 628 9.42 -6.53 4.69
N TRP A 629 9.05 -7.25 3.63
CA TRP A 629 8.96 -8.68 3.67
C TRP A 629 9.92 -9.35 2.72
N ASP A 630 11.08 -8.76 2.42
CA ASP A 630 11.44 -8.72 1.01
C ASP A 630 12.87 -9.15 0.46
N ASP A 631 14.06 -8.60 0.79
CA ASP A 631 15.37 -8.70 0.05
C ASP A 631 15.62 -10.11 -0.45
N GLN A 632 15.78 -11.12 0.41
CA GLN A 632 16.26 -12.43 0.02
C GLN A 632 15.43 -13.28 -0.90
N ILE A 633 14.17 -13.04 -1.27
CA ILE A 633 13.67 -13.79 -2.46
C ILE A 633 14.11 -13.12 -3.78
N ILE A 634 14.59 -11.88 -3.71
CA ILE A 634 15.43 -11.27 -4.74
C ILE A 634 16.92 -11.43 -4.47
N LEU A 635 17.36 -11.48 -3.22
CA LEU A 635 18.76 -11.51 -2.85
C LEU A 635 19.27 -12.95 -2.81
N ASN A 636 18.43 -13.98 -2.66
CA ASN A 636 18.61 -15.35 -3.21
C ASN A 636 19.01 -15.25 -4.67
N GLY A 637 18.26 -14.44 -5.41
CA GLY A 637 18.64 -14.00 -6.73
C GLY A 637 20.01 -13.37 -6.73
N VAL A 638 20.20 -12.16 -6.18
CA VAL A 638 21.46 -11.38 -6.24
C VAL A 638 22.66 -12.24 -5.81
N VAL A 639 22.43 -13.22 -4.95
CA VAL A 639 23.35 -14.25 -4.47
C VAL A 639 23.69 -15.29 -5.49
N PHE A 640 22.68 -16.00 -6.01
CA PHE A 640 22.91 -17.01 -7.00
C PHE A 640 23.58 -16.23 -8.14
N TYR A 641 23.04 -15.07 -8.55
CA TYR A 641 23.62 -14.08 -9.47
C TYR A 641 25.11 -13.80 -9.23
N ILE A 642 25.51 -13.13 -8.15
CA ILE A 642 26.92 -12.82 -7.82
C ILE A 642 27.77 -14.08 -7.84
N GLY A 643 27.23 -15.13 -7.22
CA GLY A 643 27.89 -16.39 -7.04
C GLY A 643 28.22 -17.01 -8.38
N TYR A 644 27.33 -16.80 -9.34
CA TYR A 644 27.31 -17.33 -10.68
C TYR A 644 28.34 -16.76 -11.61
N LEU A 645 28.68 -15.50 -11.36
CA LEU A 645 29.86 -14.91 -11.97
C LEU A 645 31.14 -15.36 -11.24
N LYS A 646 31.03 -16.06 -10.09
CA LYS A 646 32.15 -16.15 -9.16
C LYS A 646 33.09 -17.34 -9.27
N PHE A 647 32.56 -18.51 -9.53
CA PHE A 647 33.39 -19.62 -9.97
C PHE A 647 32.63 -20.38 -11.07
N ALA A 648 32.76 -21.69 -11.31
CA ALA A 648 31.95 -22.30 -12.38
C ALA A 648 31.37 -23.75 -12.35
N GLU A 649 31.15 -24.47 -11.25
CA GLU A 649 30.35 -25.74 -11.27
C GLU A 649 28.83 -25.48 -11.18
N THR A 650 28.39 -24.39 -11.80
CA THR A 650 27.05 -24.30 -12.39
C THR A 650 27.16 -24.09 -13.90
N HIS A 651 28.05 -24.84 -14.53
CA HIS A 651 28.34 -24.80 -15.95
C HIS A 651 28.43 -26.26 -16.44
N HIS A 652 27.78 -26.71 -17.54
CA HIS A 652 27.87 -28.05 -18.19
C HIS A 652 26.77 -29.18 -18.17
N LEU A 653 25.41 -29.19 -17.93
CA LEU A 653 24.61 -30.50 -17.91
C LEU A 653 23.05 -30.51 -18.23
N PRO A 654 22.41 -31.71 -18.47
CA PRO A 654 20.96 -32.03 -18.45
C PRO A 654 20.47 -32.68 -17.09
N LEU A 655 19.31 -33.37 -16.98
CA LEU A 655 18.30 -33.07 -15.92
C LEU A 655 17.94 -34.01 -14.70
N TRP A 656 18.31 -35.31 -14.56
CA TRP A 656 17.96 -36.18 -13.38
C TRP A 656 19.12 -37.11 -12.88
N ARG A 657 19.30 -37.31 -11.54
CA ARG A 657 20.24 -38.19 -10.78
C ARG A 657 19.69 -38.37 -9.36
N ILE A 658 20.00 -39.50 -8.74
CA ILE A 658 19.52 -39.86 -7.39
C ILE A 658 20.64 -39.91 -6.32
N ASP A 659 21.91 -39.99 -6.70
CA ASP A 659 23.04 -40.14 -5.76
C ASP A 659 23.07 -38.99 -4.78
N GLY A 660 23.09 -37.75 -5.25
CA GLY A 660 22.95 -36.66 -4.30
C GLY A 660 21.53 -36.26 -3.96
N ILE A 661 20.46 -36.90 -4.46
CA ILE A 661 19.15 -36.87 -3.73
C ILE A 661 19.36 -37.48 -2.32
N ILE A 662 20.41 -38.30 -2.17
CA ILE A 662 20.66 -39.17 -1.02
C ILE A 662 21.91 -38.80 -0.20
N ILE A 663 23.05 -38.43 -0.80
CA ILE A 663 24.28 -38.03 -0.04
C ILE A 663 23.95 -37.01 1.02
N THR A 664 23.13 -36.07 0.60
CA THR A 664 23.00 -34.75 1.22
C THR A 664 21.54 -34.08 1.74
N ALA A 665 19.47 -34.94 2.57
CA ALA A 665 18.83 -36.10 3.40
C ALA A 665 19.48 -36.39 4.81
N LEU A 666 20.46 -37.31 4.88
CA LEU A 666 21.68 -37.47 5.75
C LEU A 666 22.48 -36.23 6.31
N ILE A 667 23.44 -35.57 5.58
CA ILE A 667 24.01 -34.19 5.81
C ILE A 667 23.14 -33.14 6.56
N HIS A 668 21.84 -32.98 6.32
CA HIS A 668 20.98 -32.22 7.22
C HIS A 668 20.40 -33.01 8.37
N THR A 669 19.70 -34.14 8.15
CA THR A 669 19.05 -34.88 9.26
C THR A 669 19.98 -35.07 10.45
N GLY A 670 21.27 -35.29 10.18
CA GLY A 670 22.37 -35.08 11.11
C GLY A 670 22.90 -33.62 11.14
N PRO A 671 24.01 -33.30 10.44
CA PRO A 671 24.79 -32.09 10.68
C PRO A 671 24.00 -30.78 10.74
N VAL A 672 23.07 -30.56 9.82
CA VAL A 672 22.41 -29.26 9.72
C VAL A 672 21.15 -29.14 10.61
N GLU A 673 20.38 -30.19 10.97
CA GLU A 673 19.44 -30.08 12.10
C GLU A 673 20.21 -29.82 13.40
N PHE A 674 21.35 -30.48 13.57
CA PHE A 674 22.11 -30.45 14.82
C PHE A 674 22.83 -29.12 15.05
N LEU A 675 23.66 -28.67 14.09
CA LEU A 675 24.37 -27.40 14.17
C LEU A 675 23.37 -26.26 14.31
N TYR A 676 22.26 -26.41 13.60
CA TYR A 676 21.14 -25.54 13.79
C TYR A 676 20.59 -25.59 15.22
N TYR A 677 20.30 -26.75 15.82
CA TYR A 677 19.77 -26.81 17.20
C TYR A 677 20.62 -26.02 18.18
N TRP A 678 21.95 -26.06 18.01
CA TRP A 678 22.88 -25.41 18.93
C TRP A 678 23.15 -23.95 18.61
N LEU A 679 23.28 -23.60 17.33
CA LEU A 679 23.21 -22.20 16.92
C LEU A 679 21.86 -21.61 17.37
N HIS A 680 20.79 -22.42 17.51
CA HIS A 680 19.47 -22.20 18.11
C HIS A 680 19.36 -22.36 19.63
N ARG A 681 20.43 -22.69 20.36
CA ARG A 681 20.35 -22.64 21.83
C ARG A 681 21.20 -21.54 22.44
N ALA A 682 22.21 -21.08 21.71
CA ALA A 682 23.06 -19.94 22.09
C ALA A 682 22.27 -18.62 22.21
N LEU A 683 21.99 -17.97 21.09
CA LEU A 683 21.41 -16.65 20.96
C LEU A 683 20.11 -16.34 21.81
N HIS A 684 19.25 -17.29 22.25
CA HIS A 684 18.09 -17.05 23.17
C HIS A 684 18.51 -16.54 24.53
N HIS A 685 19.77 -16.79 24.86
CA HIS A 685 20.52 -16.03 25.82
C HIS A 685 20.24 -14.53 25.68
N HIS A 686 19.86 -13.91 26.79
CA HIS A 686 19.31 -12.56 26.86
C HIS A 686 20.00 -11.51 25.97
N PHE A 687 21.34 -11.55 25.87
CA PHE A 687 22.15 -10.60 25.10
C PHE A 687 21.76 -10.52 23.62
N LEU A 688 21.62 -11.68 22.98
CA LEU A 688 21.35 -11.80 21.54
C LEU A 688 19.82 -11.85 21.31
N TYR A 689 19.05 -12.23 22.32
CA TYR A 689 17.59 -12.10 22.34
C TYR A 689 17.11 -10.64 22.32
N SER A 690 17.62 -9.80 23.21
CA SER A 690 17.26 -8.38 23.32
C SER A 690 17.91 -7.49 22.25
N ARG A 691 18.29 -8.09 21.12
CA ARG A 691 19.05 -7.46 20.04
C ARG A 691 18.45 -7.90 18.73
N TYR A 692 18.48 -9.18 18.50
CA TYR A 692 18.11 -9.72 17.22
C TYR A 692 16.67 -10.20 17.34
N HIS A 693 16.49 -11.24 18.16
CA HIS A 693 15.27 -12.03 18.33
C HIS A 693 13.98 -11.27 18.58
N SER A 694 14.17 -10.15 19.26
CA SER A 694 13.15 -9.15 19.55
C SER A 694 12.13 -8.96 18.45
N HIS A 695 12.61 -8.74 17.22
CA HIS A 695 11.78 -8.13 16.18
C HIS A 695 10.70 -9.12 15.68
N HIS A 696 10.79 -10.39 16.08
CA HIS A 696 9.95 -11.49 15.64
C HIS A 696 8.82 -11.87 16.58
N HIS A 697 9.15 -12.12 17.84
CA HIS A 697 8.17 -12.31 18.91
C HIS A 697 7.47 -11.00 19.31
N SER A 698 7.61 -9.97 18.47
CA SER A 698 6.67 -8.89 18.32
C SER A 698 5.34 -9.38 17.71
N SER A 699 5.38 -10.37 16.81
CA SER A 699 4.26 -10.97 16.08
C SER A 699 3.89 -12.31 16.73
N ILE A 700 3.10 -12.23 17.80
CA ILE A 700 2.74 -13.39 18.65
C ILE A 700 1.50 -14.12 18.13
N VAL A 701 0.55 -13.39 17.52
CA VAL A 701 -0.08 -13.98 16.34
C VAL A 701 0.95 -13.83 15.27
N THR A 702 1.85 -14.80 15.27
CA THR A 702 2.40 -15.23 14.02
C THR A 702 1.25 -15.29 13.02
N GLU A 703 1.36 -14.61 11.90
CA GLU A 703 1.13 -15.33 10.66
C GLU A 703 2.53 -15.80 10.21
N PRO A 704 2.64 -16.68 9.23
CA PRO A 704 3.88 -17.06 8.59
C PRO A 704 4.07 -16.04 7.51
N HIS A 705 4.36 -14.95 8.15
CA HIS A 705 4.36 -13.58 7.88
C HIS A 705 4.70 -13.14 9.30
N THR A 706 5.93 -13.50 9.62
CA THR A 706 6.68 -13.70 10.87
C THR A 706 7.63 -14.87 10.56
N ALA A 707 7.36 -15.68 9.51
CA ALA A 707 8.13 -16.86 9.12
C ALA A 707 9.53 -16.62 8.48
N VAL A 708 9.79 -15.63 7.61
CA VAL A 708 11.07 -15.55 6.84
C VAL A 708 12.06 -14.39 7.19
N ILE A 709 12.08 -13.80 8.40
CA ILE A 709 12.23 -12.33 8.57
C ILE A 709 13.69 -11.59 8.82
N HIS A 710 14.66 -11.79 9.77
CA HIS A 710 15.27 -10.88 10.84
C HIS A 710 15.74 -9.41 10.56
N PRO A 711 16.45 -8.68 11.47
CA PRO A 711 16.91 -7.27 11.34
C PRO A 711 18.25 -6.98 10.62
N PHE A 712 18.56 -5.70 10.27
CA PHE A 712 19.56 -5.18 9.27
C PHE A 712 20.98 -5.80 9.07
N ALA A 713 21.75 -6.21 10.08
CA ALA A 713 22.80 -7.25 9.97
C ALA A 713 22.60 -8.40 10.94
N GLU A 714 21.36 -8.81 11.06
CA GLU A 714 20.94 -10.13 11.46
C GLU A 714 19.98 -10.80 10.43
N ILE A 715 20.10 -10.45 9.11
CA ILE A 715 20.09 -11.33 7.85
C ILE A 715 21.14 -12.45 7.90
N VAL A 716 22.44 -12.62 7.21
CA VAL A 716 23.84 -13.55 7.11
C VAL A 716 24.08 -15.14 7.34
N THR A 717 24.57 -15.62 8.50
CA THR A 717 24.85 -16.98 9.08
C THR A 717 23.88 -18.17 8.91
N TYR A 718 22.58 -17.99 8.63
CA TYR A 718 21.60 -19.07 8.87
C TYR A 718 21.79 -20.30 7.98
N LEU A 719 21.31 -20.18 6.75
CA LEU A 719 22.14 -19.73 5.66
C LEU A 719 23.58 -20.14 5.80
N THR A 720 24.63 -19.43 6.24
CA THR A 720 26.01 -20.01 6.33
C THR A 720 26.05 -21.48 6.76
N LEU A 721 25.30 -21.83 7.80
CA LEU A 721 25.16 -23.19 8.30
C LEU A 721 24.36 -24.11 7.34
N PHE A 722 23.28 -23.64 6.75
CA PHE A 722 22.55 -24.32 5.66
C PHE A 722 23.25 -24.25 4.33
N PHE A 723 24.33 -23.47 4.33
CA PHE A 723 25.17 -23.11 3.24
C PHE A 723 26.39 -24.04 3.18
N ILE A 724 26.60 -24.85 4.24
CA ILE A 724 27.45 -26.05 4.30
C ILE A 724 26.98 -27.08 3.26
N PRO A 725 25.69 -27.45 3.22
CA PRO A 725 25.08 -28.28 2.21
C PRO A 725 25.75 -28.33 0.79
N LEU A 726 25.55 -27.43 -0.19
CA LEU A 726 26.12 -27.34 -1.56
C LEU A 726 27.62 -27.33 -1.55
N SER A 727 28.21 -26.68 -0.55
CA SER A 727 29.63 -26.85 -0.34
C SER A 727 30.01 -28.32 -0.24
N THR A 728 29.20 -29.18 0.37
CA THR A 728 29.40 -30.64 0.33
C THR A 728 29.37 -31.25 -1.09
N THR A 729 28.48 -30.81 -1.98
CA THR A 729 28.05 -31.68 -3.09
C THR A 729 28.37 -31.23 -4.48
N ILE A 730 28.67 -29.96 -4.64
CA ILE A 730 29.19 -29.45 -5.89
C ILE A 730 30.70 -29.37 -5.81
N PHE A 731 31.28 -29.11 -4.63
CA PHE A 731 32.64 -29.58 -4.38
C PHE A 731 32.77 -31.13 -4.41
N THR A 732 31.72 -31.90 -4.75
CA THR A 732 31.81 -33.32 -5.15
C THR A 732 31.09 -33.72 -6.46
N GLY A 733 30.50 -32.81 -7.25
CA GLY A 733 29.95 -33.10 -8.59
C GLY A 733 28.77 -34.10 -8.74
N THR A 734 27.86 -34.23 -7.75
CA THR A 734 27.08 -35.48 -7.51
C THR A 734 25.62 -35.62 -8.06
N ALA A 735 25.19 -35.05 -9.21
CA ALA A 735 23.86 -34.37 -9.25
C ALA A 735 22.89 -34.16 -10.48
N SER A 736 21.82 -33.29 -10.45
CA SER A 736 20.62 -33.31 -11.41
C SER A 736 19.78 -31.98 -11.82
N ILE A 737 18.45 -31.74 -12.17
CA ILE A 737 17.74 -30.36 -12.40
C ILE A 737 16.45 -29.86 -11.57
N ALA A 738 16.01 -30.51 -10.49
CA ALA A 738 14.97 -30.15 -9.52
C ALA A 738 15.58 -30.26 -8.11
N SER A 739 16.60 -29.46 -7.95
CA SER A 739 17.54 -29.29 -6.86
C SER A 739 18.50 -28.12 -7.05
N ILE A 740 18.27 -27.13 -7.91
CA ILE A 740 18.09 -25.75 -7.43
C ILE A 740 16.56 -25.49 -7.33
N VAL A 741 15.75 -26.54 -7.55
CA VAL A 741 14.32 -26.41 -7.65
C VAL A 741 13.53 -27.38 -6.75
N ALA A 742 13.91 -28.66 -6.50
CA ALA A 742 13.05 -29.68 -5.82
C ALA A 742 13.47 -30.39 -4.53
N TYR A 743 14.64 -30.21 -3.93
CA TYR A 743 14.58 -29.81 -2.52
C TYR A 743 14.34 -28.30 -2.38
N SER A 744 14.58 -27.38 -3.35
CA SER A 744 14.46 -25.92 -3.07
C SER A 744 13.12 -25.61 -2.43
N ILE A 745 12.23 -26.43 -2.92
CA ILE A 745 11.15 -27.11 -2.28
C ILE A 745 11.04 -27.09 -0.79
N TYR A 746 11.24 -28.21 -0.06
CA TYR A 746 10.78 -28.50 1.33
C TYR A 746 11.57 -27.64 2.33
N LEU A 747 11.81 -26.44 1.88
CA LEU A 747 12.01 -25.21 2.53
C LEU A 747 10.84 -24.26 2.58
N ASP A 748 10.28 -23.99 1.43
CA ASP A 748 9.45 -22.86 1.10
C ASP A 748 8.13 -22.94 1.89
N PHE A 749 7.18 -23.84 1.56
CA PHE A 749 6.01 -24.09 2.42
C PHE A 749 6.32 -24.83 3.71
N MET A 750 7.53 -25.07 4.13
CA MET A 750 7.79 -25.93 5.37
C MET A 750 8.06 -24.74 6.40
N ASN A 751 8.68 -23.64 6.00
CA ASN A 751 8.83 -22.47 6.84
C ASN A 751 7.42 -22.02 7.43
N LEU A 752 6.21 -22.46 6.96
CA LEU A 752 4.92 -21.73 7.18
C LEU A 752 3.39 -22.37 7.42
N MET A 753 3.01 -23.64 7.88
CA MET A 753 2.09 -24.35 9.02
C MET A 753 2.55 -24.78 10.57
N GLY A 754 2.60 -24.01 11.74
CA GLY A 754 3.66 -23.43 12.70
C GLY A 754 3.63 -22.02 13.40
N HIS A 755 3.13 -21.01 12.74
CA HIS A 755 3.13 -19.57 12.98
C HIS A 755 1.81 -18.94 12.47
N CYS A 756 0.59 -19.35 12.86
CA CYS A 756 -0.66 -18.72 12.37
C CYS A 756 -1.86 -18.66 13.32
N ASN A 757 -3.02 -18.99 12.76
CA ASN A 757 -4.30 -19.33 13.34
C ASN A 757 -5.00 -20.56 12.61
N PHE A 758 -4.30 -21.65 12.20
CA PHE A 758 -4.75 -23.09 12.08
C PHE A 758 -3.70 -24.26 12.07
N GLU A 759 -4.15 -25.50 12.40
CA GLU A 759 -3.43 -26.81 12.38
C GLU A 759 -3.85 -27.76 11.22
N LEU A 760 -2.99 -28.67 10.71
CA LEU A 760 -3.35 -29.51 9.54
C LEU A 760 -2.72 -30.88 9.38
N ILE A 761 -1.64 -31.25 10.08
CA ILE A 761 -1.21 -32.67 10.04
C ILE A 761 -2.34 -33.43 10.70
N PRO A 762 -3.10 -34.29 9.99
CA PRO A 762 -4.22 -34.99 10.60
C PRO A 762 -3.68 -36.05 11.56
N LYS A 763 -4.43 -36.40 12.61
CA LYS A 763 -3.97 -37.40 13.61
C LYS A 763 -3.55 -38.74 12.96
N TRP A 764 -4.08 -39.06 11.78
CA TRP A 764 -3.70 -40.27 11.04
C TRP A 764 -2.26 -40.27 10.51
N THR A 765 -1.68 -39.13 10.12
CA THR A 765 -0.30 -39.06 9.57
C THR A 765 0.72 -39.62 10.58
N PHE A 766 0.63 -39.20 11.85
CA PHE A 766 1.45 -39.74 12.94
C PHE A 766 0.96 -41.08 13.50
N SER A 767 -0.22 -41.55 13.10
CA SER A 767 -0.70 -42.90 13.45
C SER A 767 -0.20 -43.96 12.48
N ILE A 768 -0.07 -43.62 11.18
CA ILE A 768 0.46 -44.50 10.14
C ILE A 768 1.98 -44.61 10.24
N PHE A 769 2.69 -43.50 10.46
CA PHE A 769 4.14 -43.51 10.69
C PHE A 769 4.52 -42.74 11.96
N PRO A 770 4.43 -43.37 13.15
CA PRO A 770 4.78 -42.75 14.43
C PRO A 770 6.18 -42.11 14.51
N PRO A 771 7.24 -42.62 13.85
CA PRO A 771 8.52 -41.93 13.80
C PRO A 771 8.42 -40.51 13.23
N LEU A 772 7.46 -40.24 12.32
CA LEU A 772 7.29 -38.93 11.69
C LEU A 772 7.08 -37.80 12.70
N LYS A 773 6.47 -38.07 13.87
CA LYS A 773 6.36 -37.09 14.98
C LYS A 773 7.72 -36.57 15.48
N TYR A 774 8.79 -37.33 15.25
CA TYR A 774 10.17 -36.96 15.59
C TYR A 774 10.96 -36.42 14.40
N LEU A 775 10.49 -36.63 13.16
CA LEU A 775 11.17 -36.17 11.92
C LEU A 775 10.52 -34.91 11.32
N ILE A 776 9.27 -34.65 11.70
CA ILE A 776 8.35 -33.60 11.23
C ILE A 776 7.61 -33.00 12.42
N TYR A 777 7.34 -31.71 12.33
CA TYR A 777 6.86 -30.92 13.45
C TYR A 777 5.45 -30.32 13.17
N THR A 778 4.52 -30.34 14.14
CA THR A 778 3.10 -29.94 13.95
C THR A 778 2.80 -28.48 14.29
N PRO A 779 1.93 -27.78 13.55
CA PRO A 779 1.67 -26.35 13.67
C PRO A 779 1.66 -25.78 15.08
N SER A 780 0.75 -26.33 15.86
CA SER A 780 0.59 -26.18 17.31
C SER A 780 1.91 -26.08 18.08
N PHE A 781 2.84 -27.00 17.88
CA PHE A 781 4.07 -27.07 18.66
C PHE A 781 5.00 -25.85 18.42
N HIS A 782 5.06 -25.25 17.23
CA HIS A 782 5.80 -23.98 17.07
C HIS A 782 4.95 -22.76 17.49
N SER A 783 3.62 -22.83 17.41
CA SER A 783 2.76 -21.84 18.08
C SER A 783 3.13 -21.64 19.55
N LEU A 784 3.39 -22.77 20.22
CA LEU A 784 3.79 -22.77 21.62
C LEU A 784 5.13 -22.11 21.82
N HIS A 785 6.11 -22.34 20.94
CA HIS A 785 7.35 -21.58 21.05
C HIS A 785 7.07 -20.06 21.05
N HIS A 786 6.31 -19.56 20.08
CA HIS A 786 6.00 -18.13 19.98
C HIS A 786 5.26 -17.53 21.16
N THR A 787 4.65 -18.36 22.00
CA THR A 787 3.94 -17.92 23.19
C THR A 787 4.72 -18.17 24.49
N GLN A 788 5.65 -19.13 24.52
CA GLN A 788 6.43 -19.51 25.72
C GLN A 788 7.92 -19.06 25.69
N PHE A 789 8.48 -18.80 24.51
CA PHE A 789 9.86 -18.35 24.27
C PHE A 789 11.00 -19.23 24.82
N ARG A 790 10.72 -20.42 25.37
CA ARG A 790 11.70 -21.25 26.12
C ARG A 790 11.48 -22.75 25.99
N SER A 791 10.71 -23.17 24.99
CA SER A 791 10.33 -24.56 24.73
C SER A 791 10.05 -24.74 23.25
N ASN A 792 10.01 -26.00 22.79
CA ASN A 792 9.79 -26.38 21.40
C ASN A 792 10.83 -25.78 20.46
N TYR A 793 12.10 -26.06 20.76
CA TYR A 793 13.23 -25.63 19.96
C TYR A 793 13.16 -26.25 18.56
N SER A 794 13.20 -27.57 18.46
CA SER A 794 13.41 -28.44 17.29
C SER A 794 13.00 -27.94 15.92
N LEU A 795 13.82 -28.38 14.95
CA LEU A 795 13.94 -27.71 13.67
C LEU A 795 12.81 -28.19 12.81
N PHE A 796 12.86 -29.45 12.41
CA PHE A 796 11.67 -30.20 11.99
C PHE A 796 11.63 -31.55 12.59
N MET A 797 12.77 -31.97 13.12
CA MET A 797 12.88 -33.18 13.87
C MET A 797 12.76 -32.82 15.34
N PRO A 798 11.54 -32.85 15.96
CA PRO A 798 11.34 -32.88 17.39
C PRO A 798 12.28 -33.82 18.12
N MET A 799 12.82 -34.83 17.43
CA MET A 799 13.99 -35.60 17.86
C MET A 799 15.00 -34.81 18.70
N TYR A 800 15.43 -33.61 18.28
CA TYR A 800 16.41 -32.83 19.04
C TYR A 800 15.85 -32.20 20.32
N ASP A 801 14.60 -31.70 20.34
CA ASP A 801 13.89 -31.29 21.55
C ASP A 801 13.64 -32.45 22.52
N TYR A 802 13.24 -33.61 21.99
CA TYR A 802 13.00 -34.81 22.78
C TYR A 802 14.33 -35.32 23.38
N LEU A 803 15.42 -35.27 22.61
CA LEU A 803 16.77 -35.64 23.04
C LEU A 803 17.33 -34.69 24.13
N TYR A 804 17.07 -33.38 24.00
CA TYR A 804 17.60 -32.36 24.92
C TYR A 804 16.61 -31.86 25.96
N GLY A 805 15.43 -32.48 26.06
CA GLY A 805 14.42 -32.21 27.10
C GLY A 805 13.71 -30.85 26.97
N THR A 806 13.62 -30.30 25.76
CA THR A 806 13.10 -28.94 25.51
C THR A 806 11.72 -28.87 24.86
N VAL A 807 11.03 -30.00 24.64
CA VAL A 807 9.61 -30.04 24.23
C VAL A 807 8.69 -29.35 25.25
N ASP A 808 7.74 -28.56 24.78
CA ASP A 808 6.68 -27.98 25.61
C ASP A 808 5.64 -29.03 26.00
N LYS A 809 5.30 -29.08 27.29
CA LYS A 809 4.33 -30.06 27.85
C LYS A 809 2.93 -29.94 27.27
N SER A 810 2.58 -28.81 26.64
CA SER A 810 1.26 -28.59 26.02
C SER A 810 1.21 -28.91 24.52
N SER A 811 2.31 -29.36 23.91
CA SER A 811 2.44 -29.61 22.46
C SER A 811 1.34 -30.49 21.89
N ASP A 812 1.21 -31.71 22.40
CA ASP A 812 0.20 -32.67 21.93
C ASP A 812 -1.22 -32.17 22.24
N THR A 813 -1.44 -31.57 23.42
CA THR A 813 -2.76 -31.03 23.80
C THR A 813 -3.20 -29.87 22.90
N LEU A 814 -2.29 -29.02 22.44
CA LEU A 814 -2.63 -27.93 21.51
C LEU A 814 -2.81 -28.47 20.09
N TYR A 815 -2.02 -29.45 19.66
CA TYR A 815 -2.19 -30.16 18.40
C TYR A 815 -3.61 -30.73 18.27
N GLU A 816 -4.03 -31.53 19.24
CA GLU A 816 -5.35 -32.16 19.24
C GLU A 816 -6.50 -31.15 19.31
N LYS A 817 -6.43 -30.19 20.25
CA LYS A 817 -7.45 -29.13 20.40
C LYS A 817 -7.57 -28.25 19.16
N SER A 818 -6.49 -28.08 18.42
CA SER A 818 -6.52 -27.34 17.16
C SER A 818 -7.28 -28.14 16.10
N LEU A 819 -6.94 -29.41 15.86
CA LEU A 819 -7.68 -30.27 14.91
C LEU A 819 -9.17 -30.44 15.26
N GLU A 820 -9.52 -30.43 16.54
CA GLU A 820 -10.91 -30.55 17.01
C GLU A 820 -11.70 -29.23 16.87
N ARG A 821 -11.04 -28.13 16.54
CA ARG A 821 -11.66 -26.81 16.42
C ARG A 821 -12.44 -26.66 15.11
N LYS A 822 -13.74 -26.81 15.20
CA LYS A 822 -14.69 -26.54 14.10
C LYS A 822 -14.66 -25.05 13.67
N ALA A 823 -15.10 -24.80 12.44
CA ALA A 823 -15.26 -23.47 11.87
C ALA A 823 -16.09 -22.56 12.79
N GLU A 824 -15.73 -21.28 12.84
CA GLU A 824 -16.33 -20.33 13.75
C GLU A 824 -17.64 -19.79 13.17
N LEU A 825 -18.75 -20.07 13.85
CA LEU A 825 -20.04 -19.45 13.56
C LEU A 825 -19.94 -17.94 13.88
N PRO A 826 -20.20 -17.04 12.92
CA PRO A 826 -20.28 -15.60 13.20
C PRO A 826 -21.65 -15.24 13.77
N ASP A 827 -21.72 -14.08 14.44
CA ASP A 827 -22.99 -13.43 14.77
C ASP A 827 -23.50 -12.59 13.59
N VAL A 828 -22.59 -12.02 12.79
CA VAL A 828 -22.87 -11.09 11.69
C VAL A 828 -21.99 -11.42 10.49
N VAL A 829 -22.59 -11.52 9.30
CA VAL A 829 -21.87 -11.61 8.03
C VAL A 829 -22.05 -10.36 7.18
N HIS A 830 -20.91 -9.78 6.81
CA HIS A 830 -20.83 -8.74 5.81
C HIS A 830 -20.67 -9.34 4.42
N LEU A 831 -21.70 -9.26 3.58
CA LEU A 831 -21.60 -9.64 2.17
C LEU A 831 -21.00 -8.50 1.37
N THR A 832 -19.94 -8.81 0.62
CA THR A 832 -19.20 -7.85 -0.20
C THR A 832 -18.81 -8.45 -1.55
N HIS A 833 -18.41 -7.61 -2.50
CA HIS A 833 -17.74 -8.01 -3.73
C HIS A 833 -16.49 -7.16 -3.94
N LEU A 834 -15.71 -7.44 -4.99
CA LEU A 834 -14.57 -6.60 -5.36
C LEU A 834 -15.06 -5.32 -6.01
N THR A 835 -14.14 -4.37 -6.18
CA THR A 835 -14.44 -3.00 -6.55
C THR A 835 -13.46 -2.38 -7.57
N THR A 836 -12.73 -3.18 -8.34
CA THR A 836 -12.18 -3.04 -9.72
C THR A 836 -11.47 -4.37 -10.07
N PRO A 837 -10.99 -4.63 -11.30
CA PRO A 837 -10.10 -5.78 -11.52
C PRO A 837 -8.86 -5.75 -10.60
N GLU A 838 -8.25 -4.58 -10.36
CA GLU A 838 -7.09 -4.47 -9.47
C GLU A 838 -7.42 -4.60 -7.98
N SER A 839 -8.70 -4.49 -7.59
CA SER A 839 -9.07 -4.57 -6.18
C SER A 839 -8.97 -5.98 -5.59
N ILE A 840 -8.75 -7.03 -6.40
CA ILE A 840 -8.33 -8.34 -5.86
C ILE A 840 -7.05 -8.15 -5.03
N TYR A 841 -6.17 -7.25 -5.46
CA TYR A 841 -4.98 -6.80 -4.74
C TYR A 841 -5.28 -5.92 -3.50
N HIS A 842 -6.53 -5.78 -3.09
CA HIS A 842 -6.90 -5.11 -1.85
C HIS A 842 -7.83 -5.96 -0.97
N LEU A 843 -7.85 -7.28 -1.20
CA LEU A 843 -8.37 -8.25 -0.23
C LEU A 843 -7.32 -8.63 0.79
N ARG A 844 -7.75 -8.95 2.03
CA ARG A 844 -6.91 -9.62 3.03
C ARG A 844 -6.27 -10.90 2.47
N LEU A 845 -7.01 -11.69 1.70
CA LEU A 845 -6.47 -12.86 1.00
C LEU A 845 -5.47 -12.45 -0.10
N GLY A 846 -5.90 -11.46 -0.88
CA GLY A 846 -5.36 -11.01 -2.16
C GLY A 846 -4.01 -10.34 -2.02
N PHE A 847 -3.99 -9.03 -1.80
CA PHE A 847 -2.78 -8.31 -1.39
C PHE A 847 -3.07 -7.34 -0.22
N ALA A 848 -2.14 -7.13 0.73
CA ALA A 848 -2.30 -6.56 2.08
C ALA A 848 -1.06 -5.88 2.70
N SER A 849 0.16 -6.08 2.21
CA SER A 849 1.03 -4.91 2.04
C SER A 849 0.25 -3.88 1.20
N LEU A 850 -0.46 -4.30 0.15
CA LEU A 850 -1.50 -3.48 -0.51
C LEU A 850 -2.72 -3.20 0.37
N ALA A 851 -3.69 -4.09 0.62
CA ALA A 851 -4.90 -3.87 1.46
C ALA A 851 -4.71 -3.25 2.85
N SER A 852 -3.53 -3.27 3.49
CA SER A 852 -3.33 -2.43 4.68
C SER A 852 -3.38 -0.93 4.32
N LYS A 853 -3.21 -0.61 3.05
CA LYS A 853 -3.53 0.64 2.37
C LYS A 853 -4.81 0.38 1.53
N PRO A 854 -5.80 1.27 1.46
CA PRO A 854 -6.94 1.01 0.61
C PRO A 854 -6.61 1.16 -0.86
N HIS A 855 -7.55 0.65 -1.65
CA HIS A 855 -7.53 0.54 -3.08
C HIS A 855 -7.25 1.87 -3.78
N THR A 856 -6.02 2.00 -4.29
CA THR A 856 -5.62 2.99 -5.30
C THR A 856 -5.08 2.24 -6.51
N SER A 857 -5.66 2.44 -7.69
CA SER A 857 -5.02 1.99 -8.94
C SER A 857 -3.61 2.61 -9.07
N LYS A 858 -2.68 1.84 -9.64
CA LYS A 858 -1.24 2.12 -9.74
C LYS A 858 -0.74 1.68 -11.10
N TRP A 859 0.20 2.42 -11.68
CA TRP A 859 0.75 2.10 -13.01
C TRP A 859 1.30 0.68 -13.10
N TYR A 860 1.95 0.17 -12.04
CA TYR A 860 2.52 -1.17 -12.03
C TYR A 860 1.44 -2.27 -12.02
N PHE A 861 0.18 -2.00 -11.70
CA PHE A 861 -0.91 -2.97 -11.91
C PHE A 861 -1.14 -3.29 -13.41
N TRP A 862 -0.61 -2.47 -14.33
CA TRP A 862 -0.53 -2.84 -15.74
C TRP A 862 0.54 -3.91 -16.01
N LEU A 863 1.69 -3.88 -15.32
CA LEU A 863 2.64 -5.00 -15.33
C LEU A 863 2.02 -6.25 -14.70
N MET A 864 1.17 -6.06 -13.67
CA MET A 864 0.36 -7.14 -13.09
C MET A 864 -0.85 -7.54 -13.96
N SER A 865 -1.03 -6.97 -15.16
CA SER A 865 -2.22 -7.27 -15.98
C SER A 865 -2.41 -8.74 -16.39
N PRO A 866 -1.36 -9.57 -16.59
CA PRO A 866 -1.57 -11.01 -16.79
C PRO A 866 -2.18 -11.67 -15.55
N VAL A 867 -1.98 -11.11 -14.36
CA VAL A 867 -2.53 -11.60 -13.08
C VAL A 867 -3.94 -11.05 -13.06
N THR A 868 -4.16 -9.78 -13.37
CA THR A 868 -5.52 -9.23 -13.41
C THR A 868 -6.42 -10.05 -14.36
N LEU A 869 -5.85 -10.56 -15.47
CA LEU A 869 -6.50 -11.45 -16.43
C LEU A 869 -6.61 -12.91 -15.95
N TRP A 870 -5.57 -13.48 -15.32
CA TRP A 870 -5.67 -14.80 -14.68
C TRP A 870 -6.73 -14.78 -13.59
N SER A 871 -6.73 -13.73 -12.77
CA SER A 871 -7.75 -13.31 -11.82
C SER A 871 -9.13 -13.04 -12.48
N PHE A 872 -9.29 -13.32 -13.78
CA PHE A 872 -10.53 -13.23 -14.56
C PHE A 872 -10.92 -14.57 -15.29
N PHE A 873 -10.63 -15.78 -14.76
CA PHE A 873 -11.44 -17.02 -14.97
C PHE A 873 -12.25 -17.80 -13.78
N ILE A 874 -12.07 -17.71 -12.41
CA ILE A 874 -12.94 -17.97 -11.11
C ILE A 874 -13.20 -17.00 -9.66
N THR A 875 -13.25 -15.60 -9.19
CA THR A 875 -12.97 -13.98 -9.52
C THR A 875 -12.97 -12.93 -10.97
N TRP A 876 -13.57 -12.83 -12.33
CA TRP A 876 -14.58 -13.43 -13.51
C TRP A 876 -15.83 -14.48 -13.62
N ILE A 877 -15.73 -15.86 -13.62
CA ILE A 877 -16.87 -16.87 -13.75
C ILE A 877 -17.32 -17.96 -12.65
N TYR A 878 -16.70 -18.19 -11.46
CA TYR A 878 -16.97 -19.26 -10.41
C TYR A 878 -18.12 -19.23 -9.36
N GLY A 879 -18.74 -20.39 -9.14
CA GLY A 879 -20.01 -20.51 -8.43
C GLY A 879 -20.15 -20.42 -6.89
N HIS A 880 -19.20 -20.03 -6.03
CA HIS A 880 -19.49 -19.93 -4.57
C HIS A 880 -18.81 -18.78 -3.80
N THR A 881 -19.43 -18.33 -2.70
CA THR A 881 -18.83 -17.32 -1.82
C THR A 881 -17.61 -17.83 -1.02
N PHE A 882 -16.86 -16.90 -0.41
CA PHE A 882 -15.73 -17.25 0.47
C PHE A 882 -15.44 -16.21 1.56
N VAL A 883 -14.99 -16.67 2.73
CA VAL A 883 -14.60 -15.79 3.85
C VAL A 883 -13.29 -15.06 3.52
N VAL A 884 -13.27 -13.73 3.63
CA VAL A 884 -12.09 -12.88 3.40
C VAL A 884 -11.50 -12.38 4.72
N GLU A 885 -12.35 -12.05 5.67
CA GLU A 885 -12.00 -11.35 6.90
C GLU A 885 -12.84 -11.88 8.07
N ARG A 886 -12.29 -11.76 9.27
CA ARG A 886 -12.96 -12.02 10.55
C ARG A 886 -12.57 -10.90 11.51
N ASN A 887 -13.53 -10.35 12.25
CA ASN A 887 -13.24 -9.38 13.31
C ASN A 887 -13.98 -9.78 14.59
N LEU A 888 -13.47 -9.30 15.73
CA LEU A 888 -14.11 -9.47 17.03
C LEU A 888 -14.49 -8.10 17.59
N PHE A 889 -15.76 -7.91 17.99
CA PHE A 889 -16.19 -6.68 18.68
C PHE A 889 -16.84 -7.00 20.02
N ARG A 890 -16.08 -6.82 21.11
CA ARG A 890 -16.44 -7.30 22.45
C ARG A 890 -16.64 -8.82 22.40
N ASN A 891 -17.88 -9.29 22.38
CA ASN A 891 -18.23 -10.72 22.26
C ASN A 891 -18.82 -11.08 20.88
N LEU A 892 -19.05 -10.09 20.01
CA LEU A 892 -19.70 -10.26 18.71
C LEU A 892 -18.67 -10.70 17.66
N LYS A 893 -18.94 -11.84 17.01
CA LYS A 893 -18.11 -12.41 15.95
C LYS A 893 -18.58 -11.94 14.59
N ILE A 894 -17.71 -11.29 13.84
CA ILE A 894 -18.03 -10.70 12.53
C ILE A 894 -17.21 -11.43 11.47
N GLN A 895 -17.81 -11.79 10.35
CA GLN A 895 -17.10 -12.26 9.16
C GLN A 895 -17.44 -11.39 7.94
N THR A 896 -16.52 -11.31 6.99
CA THR A 896 -16.74 -10.70 5.68
C THR A 896 -16.67 -11.80 4.61
N TRP A 897 -17.76 -12.02 3.87
CA TRP A 897 -17.79 -12.99 2.77
C TRP A 897 -17.80 -12.28 1.41
N ALA A 898 -16.87 -12.70 0.56
CA ALA A 898 -16.84 -12.37 -0.84
C ALA A 898 -17.90 -13.16 -1.61
N ILE A 899 -18.94 -12.50 -2.12
CA ILE A 899 -19.60 -12.93 -3.35
C ILE A 899 -18.63 -12.63 -4.47
N PRO A 900 -18.28 -13.60 -5.33
CA PRO A 900 -17.28 -13.31 -6.29
C PRO A 900 -17.82 -12.77 -7.62
N LYS A 901 -18.58 -11.65 -7.68
CA LYS A 901 -19.09 -11.07 -8.97
C LYS A 901 -18.68 -9.61 -9.29
N TYR A 902 -18.46 -9.30 -10.58
CA TYR A 902 -18.12 -7.94 -11.12
C TYR A 902 -19.29 -6.99 -10.96
N SER A 903 -19.07 -5.71 -10.64
CA SER A 903 -20.05 -4.63 -10.80
C SER A 903 -20.40 -4.47 -12.27
N ILE A 904 -19.43 -4.59 -13.18
CA ILE A 904 -19.73 -4.72 -14.61
C ILE A 904 -20.64 -5.94 -14.89
N GLN A 905 -20.48 -7.08 -14.21
CA GLN A 905 -21.42 -8.21 -14.32
C GLN A 905 -22.76 -7.97 -13.60
N TYR A 906 -22.80 -7.22 -12.49
CA TYR A 906 -24.05 -6.72 -11.87
C TYR A 906 -24.80 -5.78 -12.84
N PHE A 907 -24.12 -5.19 -13.82
CA PHE A 907 -24.71 -4.48 -14.96
C PHE A 907 -24.93 -5.37 -16.22
N MET A 908 -24.33 -6.57 -16.31
CA MET A 908 -24.58 -7.53 -17.38
C MET A 908 -25.86 -8.33 -17.09
N GLN A 909 -26.89 -8.13 -17.91
CA GLN A 909 -28.20 -8.79 -17.73
C GLN A 909 -28.11 -10.32 -17.65
N TRP A 910 -27.23 -10.95 -18.44
CA TRP A 910 -27.06 -12.40 -18.49
C TRP A 910 -26.35 -13.02 -17.26
N GLN A 911 -25.66 -12.23 -16.44
CA GLN A 911 -25.02 -12.68 -15.20
C GLN A 911 -25.92 -12.49 -13.97
N ARG A 912 -27.04 -11.79 -14.12
CA ARG A 912 -27.91 -11.36 -13.02
C ARG A 912 -28.44 -12.53 -12.19
N ASP A 913 -28.80 -13.64 -12.80
CA ASP A 913 -29.38 -14.77 -12.09
C ASP A 913 -28.32 -15.61 -11.37
N THR A 914 -27.14 -15.81 -11.96
CA THR A 914 -25.96 -16.37 -11.27
C THR A 914 -25.62 -15.53 -10.03
N ILE A 915 -25.58 -14.20 -10.19
CA ILE A 915 -25.38 -13.23 -9.10
C ILE A 915 -26.43 -13.36 -7.99
N ASN A 916 -27.71 -13.50 -8.36
CA ASN A 916 -28.79 -13.63 -7.38
C ASN A 916 -28.70 -14.96 -6.62
N ASN A 917 -28.39 -16.06 -7.30
CA ASN A 917 -28.23 -17.38 -6.69
C ASN A 917 -27.08 -17.39 -5.67
N LEU A 918 -25.93 -16.78 -5.99
CA LEU A 918 -24.81 -16.61 -5.06
C LEU A 918 -25.16 -15.80 -3.80
N ILE A 919 -26.05 -14.82 -3.93
CA ILE A 919 -26.57 -14.03 -2.79
C ILE A 919 -27.55 -14.87 -1.97
N GLU A 920 -28.40 -15.65 -2.63
CA GLU A 920 -29.39 -16.52 -1.98
C GLU A 920 -28.73 -17.66 -1.20
N GLU A 921 -27.76 -18.35 -1.81
CA GLU A 921 -26.91 -19.36 -1.16
C GLU A 921 -26.24 -18.79 0.08
N ALA A 922 -25.64 -17.60 0.00
CA ALA A 922 -24.98 -16.96 1.14
C ALA A 922 -25.95 -16.60 2.27
N ILE A 923 -27.17 -16.14 1.96
CA ILE A 923 -28.21 -15.85 2.96
C ILE A 923 -28.74 -17.14 3.61
N ILE A 924 -28.85 -18.23 2.85
CA ILE A 924 -29.28 -19.54 3.36
C ILE A 924 -28.18 -20.19 4.22
N GLU A 925 -26.93 -20.13 3.78
CA GLU A 925 -25.76 -20.61 4.55
C GLU A 925 -25.64 -19.86 5.88
N ALA A 926 -25.89 -18.54 5.89
CA ALA A 926 -25.97 -17.74 7.10
C ALA A 926 -27.10 -18.15 8.06
N ASP A 927 -28.33 -18.35 7.55
CA ASP A 927 -29.47 -18.79 8.37
C ASP A 927 -29.26 -20.19 8.98
N GLN A 928 -28.64 -21.10 8.22
CA GLN A 928 -28.26 -22.44 8.68
C GLN A 928 -27.18 -22.40 9.77
N LYS A 929 -26.22 -21.48 9.68
CA LYS A 929 -25.20 -21.23 10.72
C LYS A 929 -25.76 -20.56 11.98
N GLY A 930 -27.03 -20.15 11.98
CA GLY A 930 -27.68 -19.47 13.10
C GLY A 930 -27.25 -18.01 13.25
N GLU A 931 -26.77 -17.40 12.17
CA GLU A 931 -26.30 -16.03 12.16
C GLU A 931 -27.45 -15.06 12.45
N LYS A 932 -27.13 -13.96 13.14
CA LYS A 932 -28.15 -12.98 13.49
C LYS A 932 -28.45 -12.11 12.27
N GLN A 933 -27.44 -11.64 11.54
CA GLN A 933 -27.62 -10.57 10.53
C GLN A 933 -26.70 -10.62 9.31
N VAL A 934 -27.24 -10.21 8.15
CA VAL A 934 -26.60 -10.21 6.81
C VAL A 934 -26.96 -8.92 6.05
N ASN A 935 -26.06 -8.32 5.27
CA ASN A 935 -26.33 -7.04 4.55
C ASN A 935 -26.44 -7.14 3.01
N LYS A 936 -27.65 -7.01 2.46
CA LYS A 936 -27.90 -6.63 1.05
C LYS A 936 -29.37 -6.25 0.81
N ASN A 937 -29.72 -5.84 -0.42
CA ASN A 937 -31.11 -5.66 -0.87
C ASN A 937 -31.92 -6.98 -0.79
N GLY A 938 -32.46 -7.25 0.39
CA GLY A 938 -33.01 -8.55 0.78
C GLY A 938 -34.44 -8.88 0.34
N GLU A 939 -35.20 -7.94 -0.25
CA GLU A 939 -36.66 -8.07 -0.37
C GLU A 939 -37.11 -9.29 -1.19
N LEU A 940 -36.37 -9.63 -2.26
CA LEU A 940 -36.62 -10.83 -3.06
C LEU A 940 -36.42 -12.10 -2.22
N TYR A 941 -35.35 -12.16 -1.44
CA TYR A 941 -34.96 -13.33 -0.65
C TYR A 941 -35.88 -13.53 0.57
N ILE A 942 -36.37 -12.45 1.19
CA ILE A 942 -37.42 -12.54 2.24
C ILE A 942 -38.74 -13.04 1.66
N ARG A 943 -39.13 -12.61 0.45
CA ARG A 943 -40.33 -13.11 -0.25
C ARG A 943 -40.20 -14.59 -0.64
N ARG A 944 -39.00 -15.05 -1.03
CA ARG A 944 -38.69 -16.46 -1.30
C ARG A 944 -38.64 -17.30 0.00
N HIS A 945 -38.05 -16.77 1.06
CA HIS A 945 -37.78 -17.46 2.33
C HIS A 945 -38.40 -16.71 3.53
N PRO A 946 -39.73 -16.71 3.70
CA PRO A 946 -40.42 -15.96 4.76
C PRO A 946 -40.17 -16.52 6.18
N LYS A 947 -39.37 -17.58 6.33
CA LYS A 947 -39.01 -18.22 7.61
C LYS A 947 -37.59 -17.93 8.09
N LEU A 948 -36.85 -17.04 7.41
CA LEU A 948 -35.47 -16.66 7.80
C LEU A 948 -35.42 -16.11 9.25
N LYS A 949 -34.58 -16.74 10.07
CA LYS A 949 -34.21 -16.28 11.41
C LYS A 949 -33.24 -15.11 11.30
N VAL A 950 -32.26 -15.21 10.41
CA VAL A 950 -31.32 -14.13 10.08
C VAL A 950 -32.07 -12.88 9.63
N LYS A 951 -31.59 -11.70 10.03
CA LYS A 951 -32.19 -10.40 9.71
C LYS A 951 -31.37 -9.71 8.63
N VAL A 952 -32.03 -9.33 7.55
CA VAL A 952 -31.36 -8.73 6.39
C VAL A 952 -31.39 -7.21 6.52
N VAL A 953 -30.21 -6.61 6.65
CA VAL A 953 -30.00 -5.19 6.98
C VAL A 953 -29.09 -4.59 5.93
N ASP A 954 -29.64 -3.93 4.90
CA ASP A 954 -28.79 -3.24 3.91
C ASP A 954 -28.07 -2.02 4.52
N GLY A 955 -28.56 -1.47 5.63
CA GLY A 955 -27.90 -0.42 6.40
C GLY A 955 -28.12 0.99 5.87
N SER A 956 -29.08 1.16 4.96
CA SER A 956 -29.48 2.46 4.42
C SER A 956 -29.85 3.49 5.48
N SER A 957 -30.39 3.11 6.63
CA SER A 957 -30.82 4.04 7.68
C SER A 957 -29.64 4.65 8.42
N LEU A 958 -28.57 3.87 8.66
CA LEU A 958 -27.31 4.45 9.13
C LEU A 958 -26.63 5.26 8.02
N ALA A 959 -26.75 4.85 6.76
CA ALA A 959 -26.27 5.66 5.64
C ALA A 959 -26.97 7.03 5.60
N VAL A 960 -28.30 7.08 5.65
CA VAL A 960 -29.09 8.33 5.76
C VAL A 960 -28.68 9.13 7.00
N ALA A 961 -28.58 8.51 8.19
CA ALA A 961 -28.18 9.19 9.42
C ALA A 961 -26.81 9.86 9.28
N VAL A 962 -25.84 9.14 8.70
CA VAL A 962 -24.50 9.63 8.42
C VAL A 962 -24.52 10.76 7.38
N VAL A 963 -25.36 10.69 6.34
CA VAL A 963 -25.53 11.79 5.37
C VAL A 963 -26.11 13.03 6.04
N LEU A 964 -27.21 12.91 6.76
CA LEU A 964 -27.88 14.04 7.40
C LEU A 964 -26.99 14.73 8.43
N ASN A 965 -26.26 13.97 9.24
CA ASN A 965 -25.30 14.51 10.21
C ASN A 965 -23.96 14.95 9.58
N SER A 966 -23.79 14.74 8.28
CA SER A 966 -22.69 15.28 7.48
C SER A 966 -23.08 16.59 6.78
N ILE A 967 -24.37 16.99 6.78
CA ILE A 967 -24.83 18.30 6.31
C ILE A 967 -24.54 19.35 7.39
N PRO A 968 -23.78 20.42 7.07
CA PRO A 968 -23.43 21.43 8.06
C PRO A 968 -24.61 22.31 8.49
N LYS A 969 -24.51 22.76 9.73
CA LYS A 969 -25.60 23.40 10.46
C LYS A 969 -25.90 24.78 9.88
N GLY A 970 -27.18 25.05 9.61
CA GLY A 970 -27.63 26.28 8.94
C GLY A 970 -27.84 26.13 7.43
N THR A 971 -27.72 24.93 6.88
CA THR A 971 -28.04 24.63 5.47
C THR A 971 -29.52 24.89 5.15
N SER A 972 -29.80 25.97 4.43
CA SER A 972 -31.14 26.35 3.97
C SER A 972 -31.53 25.74 2.62
N GLN A 973 -30.55 25.45 1.75
CA GLN A 973 -30.76 24.86 0.43
C GLN A 973 -29.74 23.76 0.15
N VAL A 974 -30.22 22.58 -0.23
CA VAL A 974 -29.43 21.48 -0.81
C VAL A 974 -29.88 21.20 -2.23
N VAL A 975 -29.02 20.55 -2.99
CA VAL A 975 -29.38 19.79 -4.18
C VAL A 975 -29.44 18.32 -3.84
N LEU A 976 -30.31 17.59 -4.52
CA LEU A 976 -30.27 16.13 -4.56
C LEU A 976 -30.27 15.66 -6.02
N ARG A 977 -29.41 14.70 -6.34
CA ARG A 977 -29.18 14.19 -7.68
C ARG A 977 -28.63 12.78 -7.65
N GLY A 978 -28.92 12.00 -8.68
CA GLY A 978 -28.31 10.69 -8.91
C GLY A 978 -29.28 9.74 -9.53
N ARG A 979 -28.89 8.46 -9.56
CA ARG A 979 -29.88 7.41 -9.49
C ARG A 979 -30.55 7.48 -8.12
N PHE A 980 -31.81 7.89 -8.08
CA PHE A 980 -32.56 7.99 -6.84
C PHE A 980 -32.80 6.58 -6.27
N SER A 981 -32.22 6.35 -5.09
CA SER A 981 -32.44 5.16 -4.27
C SER A 981 -33.37 5.50 -3.10
N LYS A 982 -33.79 4.49 -2.33
CA LYS A 982 -34.51 4.74 -1.07
C LYS A 982 -33.73 5.65 -0.11
N VAL A 983 -32.40 5.60 -0.16
CA VAL A 983 -31.50 6.47 0.63
C VAL A 983 -31.71 7.92 0.20
N ALA A 984 -31.68 8.20 -1.12
CA ALA A 984 -31.94 9.51 -1.69
C ALA A 984 -33.33 10.06 -1.30
N TYR A 985 -34.38 9.27 -1.48
CA TYR A 985 -35.75 9.69 -1.14
C TYR A 985 -35.94 9.93 0.36
N SER A 986 -35.33 9.11 1.22
CA SER A 986 -35.37 9.29 2.68
C SER A 986 -34.63 10.56 3.13
N ILE A 987 -33.48 10.86 2.51
CA ILE A 987 -32.73 12.10 2.73
C ILE A 987 -33.56 13.31 2.31
N ALA A 988 -34.20 13.26 1.14
CA ALA A 988 -35.04 14.34 0.64
C ALA A 988 -36.22 14.64 1.59
N LEU A 989 -36.92 13.59 2.03
CA LEU A 989 -38.03 13.67 2.97
C LEU A 989 -37.59 14.31 4.29
N ALA A 990 -36.53 13.80 4.91
CA ALA A 990 -36.03 14.30 6.19
C ALA A 990 -35.60 15.77 6.12
N LEU A 991 -35.03 16.22 4.99
CA LEU A 991 -34.61 17.61 4.81
C LEU A 991 -35.78 18.56 4.54
N CYS A 992 -36.75 18.15 3.72
CA CYS A 992 -37.96 18.96 3.53
C CYS A 992 -38.80 19.05 4.81
N GLN A 993 -38.82 18.01 5.65
CA GLN A 993 -39.40 18.05 6.99
C GLN A 993 -38.61 18.97 7.95
N GLY A 994 -37.27 18.98 7.84
CA GLY A 994 -36.38 19.88 8.58
C GLY A 994 -36.38 21.35 8.11
N GLY A 995 -37.23 21.73 7.14
CA GLY A 995 -37.29 23.10 6.60
C GLY A 995 -36.21 23.45 5.58
N THR A 996 -35.37 22.50 5.18
CA THR A 996 -34.33 22.68 4.15
C THR A 996 -34.91 22.49 2.76
N GLN A 997 -34.67 23.45 1.86
CA GLN A 997 -35.10 23.37 0.47
C GLN A 997 -34.25 22.38 -0.33
N VAL A 998 -34.89 21.42 -1.01
CA VAL A 998 -34.23 20.36 -1.80
C VAL A 998 -34.45 20.61 -3.30
N MET A 999 -33.36 20.83 -4.04
CA MET A 999 -33.38 21.17 -5.47
C MET A 999 -33.24 19.92 -6.36
N LEU A 1000 -34.24 19.64 -7.20
CA LEU A 1000 -34.40 18.40 -7.96
C LEU A 1000 -34.53 18.62 -9.47
N ASP A 1001 -34.13 17.63 -10.27
CA ASP A 1001 -34.28 17.67 -11.72
C ASP A 1001 -35.75 17.62 -12.18
N GLY A 1002 -36.03 17.96 -13.44
CA GLY A 1002 -37.39 18.13 -13.95
C GLY A 1002 -38.27 16.87 -13.86
N GLU A 1003 -37.69 15.68 -13.90
CA GLU A 1003 -38.41 14.42 -13.64
C GLU A 1003 -38.52 14.09 -12.15
N GLU A 1004 -37.39 14.04 -11.43
CA GLU A 1004 -37.37 13.63 -10.01
C GLU A 1004 -38.10 14.62 -9.10
N TYR A 1005 -38.15 15.90 -9.48
CA TYR A 1005 -39.03 16.90 -8.86
C TYR A 1005 -40.50 16.47 -8.94
N LYS A 1006 -40.97 16.01 -10.10
CA LYS A 1006 -42.36 15.55 -10.28
C LYS A 1006 -42.60 14.26 -9.50
N ARG A 1007 -41.67 13.29 -9.60
CA ARG A 1007 -41.75 12.00 -8.89
C ARG A 1007 -41.87 12.20 -7.38
N LEU A 1008 -40.94 12.96 -6.77
CA LEU A 1008 -40.97 13.15 -5.32
C LEU A 1008 -42.09 14.09 -4.87
N LYS A 1009 -42.47 15.11 -5.64
CA LYS A 1009 -43.60 15.98 -5.29
C LYS A 1009 -44.94 15.22 -5.23
N ALA A 1010 -45.09 14.14 -6.01
CA ALA A 1010 -46.25 13.25 -5.92
C ALA A 1010 -46.25 12.32 -4.69
N LEU A 1011 -45.14 12.25 -3.94
CA LEU A 1011 -44.94 11.38 -2.77
C LEU A 1011 -44.89 12.15 -1.43
N LEU A 1012 -44.97 13.49 -1.45
CA LEU A 1012 -44.90 14.34 -0.25
C LEU A 1012 -46.22 15.05 0.04
N ASN A 1013 -46.54 15.21 1.32
CA ASN A 1013 -47.66 16.03 1.78
C ASN A 1013 -47.49 17.49 1.31
N PRO A 1014 -48.58 18.23 1.00
CA PRO A 1014 -48.50 19.57 0.42
C PRO A 1014 -47.60 20.57 1.18
N GLU A 1015 -47.65 20.54 2.51
CA GLU A 1015 -46.84 21.41 3.38
C GLU A 1015 -45.34 21.12 3.25
N VAL A 1016 -44.95 19.84 3.28
CA VAL A 1016 -43.55 19.38 3.12
C VAL A 1016 -43.06 19.61 1.69
N ALA A 1017 -43.96 19.46 0.70
CA ALA A 1017 -43.67 19.68 -0.71
C ALA A 1017 -43.37 21.15 -1.09
N THR A 1018 -43.66 22.12 -0.21
CA THR A 1018 -43.23 23.52 -0.40
C THR A 1018 -41.70 23.67 -0.40
N ASN A 1019 -40.99 22.77 0.30
CA ASN A 1019 -39.54 22.75 0.37
C ASN A 1019 -38.89 21.99 -0.81
N LEU A 1020 -39.65 21.44 -1.75
CA LEU A 1020 -39.10 20.98 -3.02
C LEU A 1020 -39.01 22.14 -4.03
N VAL A 1021 -37.83 22.31 -4.62
CA VAL A 1021 -37.55 23.34 -5.62
C VAL A 1021 -37.17 22.69 -6.95
N PRO A 1022 -37.82 23.05 -8.09
CA PRO A 1022 -37.38 22.58 -9.40
C PRO A 1022 -36.07 23.28 -9.76
N SER A 1023 -35.07 22.51 -10.19
CA SER A 1023 -33.67 22.91 -10.35
C SER A 1023 -33.39 23.83 -11.57
N LYS A 1024 -34.12 24.95 -11.67
CA LYS A 1024 -33.94 26.02 -12.68
C LYS A 1024 -32.77 26.93 -12.38
N SER A 1025 -32.46 27.14 -11.11
CA SER A 1025 -31.20 27.70 -10.66
C SER A 1025 -30.41 26.59 -10.03
N TYR A 1026 -29.11 26.67 -10.18
CA TYR A 1026 -28.18 25.73 -9.61
C TYR A 1026 -27.43 26.33 -8.38
N ALA A 1027 -27.77 27.54 -7.94
CA ALA A 1027 -27.00 28.32 -6.95
C ALA A 1027 -26.77 27.69 -5.55
N SER A 1028 -27.53 26.65 -5.13
CA SER A 1028 -27.31 25.96 -3.84
C SER A 1028 -25.90 25.41 -3.68
N LYS A 1029 -25.37 25.60 -2.48
CA LYS A 1029 -24.02 25.30 -2.01
C LYS A 1029 -23.93 23.98 -1.21
N ILE A 1030 -24.96 23.14 -1.21
CA ILE A 1030 -24.91 21.79 -0.63
C ILE A 1030 -25.50 20.84 -1.69
N TRP A 1031 -25.04 19.60 -1.75
CA TRP A 1031 -25.53 18.58 -2.70
C TRP A 1031 -25.63 17.25 -1.99
N LEU A 1032 -26.36 16.29 -2.56
CA LEU A 1032 -26.59 14.97 -1.97
C LEU A 1032 -26.70 13.97 -3.14
N VAL A 1033 -25.91 12.89 -3.13
CA VAL A 1033 -25.44 12.28 -4.39
C VAL A 1033 -25.32 10.75 -4.40
N GLY A 1034 -25.50 10.15 -5.56
CA GLY A 1034 -25.55 8.70 -5.74
C GLY A 1034 -24.82 8.15 -6.97
N ASP A 1035 -25.10 6.89 -7.30
CA ASP A 1035 -24.53 6.20 -8.47
C ASP A 1035 -25.18 6.64 -9.80
N GLY A 1036 -24.54 6.32 -10.94
CA GLY A 1036 -25.10 6.40 -12.31
C GLY A 1036 -25.27 7.81 -12.88
N LEU A 1037 -25.45 8.77 -11.98
CA LEU A 1037 -24.85 10.09 -11.96
C LEU A 1037 -23.52 10.03 -12.80
N SER A 1038 -23.39 10.84 -13.88
CA SER A 1038 -22.54 10.70 -15.08
C SER A 1038 -21.70 11.95 -15.49
N GLU A 1039 -21.88 12.55 -16.69
CA GLU A 1039 -20.81 13.34 -17.38
C GLU A 1039 -21.26 14.62 -18.16
N ASP A 1040 -22.53 15.03 -18.13
CA ASP A 1040 -23.09 16.26 -18.74
C ASP A 1040 -23.35 17.38 -17.71
N GLU A 1041 -24.11 17.11 -16.64
CA GLU A 1041 -24.20 18.03 -15.48
C GLU A 1041 -22.86 18.20 -14.79
N GLN A 1042 -21.80 17.45 -15.12
CA GLN A 1042 -20.58 17.52 -14.32
C GLN A 1042 -19.84 18.87 -14.42
N LEU A 1043 -20.29 19.78 -15.29
CA LEU A 1043 -20.00 21.22 -15.29
C LEU A 1043 -21.21 22.11 -14.96
N LYS A 1044 -22.08 21.70 -14.05
CA LYS A 1044 -23.18 22.52 -13.56
C LYS A 1044 -22.87 22.80 -12.09
N ALA A 1045 -21.87 23.68 -11.83
CA ALA A 1045 -20.87 23.83 -10.73
C ALA A 1045 -20.00 25.20 -10.34
N PRO A 1046 -20.22 26.22 -9.41
CA PRO A 1046 -19.51 27.56 -9.29
C PRO A 1046 -18.99 28.02 -7.87
N LYS A 1047 -17.74 27.79 -7.44
CA LYS A 1047 -17.08 28.29 -6.16
C LYS A 1047 -17.56 27.97 -4.62
N GLY A 1048 -17.13 26.90 -3.87
CA GLY A 1048 -17.54 26.24 -2.54
C GLY A 1048 -18.88 25.40 -2.21
N THR A 1049 -19.17 24.12 -2.64
CA THR A 1049 -20.46 23.32 -2.34
C THR A 1049 -20.28 22.11 -1.40
N LEU A 1050 -21.34 21.37 -0.98
CA LEU A 1050 -21.27 20.08 -0.26
C LEU A 1050 -22.04 18.79 -0.71
N PHE A 1051 -21.70 18.04 -1.80
CA PHE A 1051 -22.23 16.70 -2.29
C PHE A 1051 -22.50 15.47 -1.36
N ILE A 1052 -22.94 15.45 -0.11
CA ILE A 1052 -22.74 14.22 0.71
C ILE A 1052 -23.31 12.91 0.07
N PRO A 1053 -22.47 11.88 -0.23
CA PRO A 1053 -22.92 10.67 -0.89
C PRO A 1053 -23.92 9.87 -0.08
N PHE A 1054 -24.95 9.39 -0.75
CA PHE A 1054 -25.89 8.40 -0.27
C PHE A 1054 -25.67 7.03 -0.95
N SER A 1055 -24.82 6.96 -1.98
CA SER A 1055 -24.41 5.71 -2.65
C SER A 1055 -23.39 4.90 -1.86
N GLN A 1056 -23.33 3.60 -2.15
CA GLN A 1056 -22.36 2.65 -1.59
C GLN A 1056 -21.04 2.64 -2.36
N PHE A 1057 -21.09 2.85 -3.69
CA PHE A 1057 -19.92 3.33 -4.39
C PHE A 1057 -19.84 4.85 -4.21
N PRO A 1058 -18.64 5.39 -4.12
CA PRO A 1058 -18.49 6.82 -4.29
C PRO A 1058 -18.87 7.16 -5.80
N PRO A 1059 -19.12 8.41 -6.27
CA PRO A 1059 -19.45 8.72 -7.72
C PRO A 1059 -18.31 9.34 -8.64
N ARG A 1060 -17.96 9.15 -9.95
CA ARG A 1060 -16.57 9.56 -10.43
C ARG A 1060 -16.11 11.03 -10.18
N LYS A 1061 -15.15 11.19 -9.27
CA LYS A 1061 -14.23 12.33 -9.05
C LYS A 1061 -13.85 13.01 -10.36
N ALA A 1062 -13.71 14.35 -10.38
CA ALA A 1062 -12.93 15.08 -11.38
C ALA A 1062 -12.97 16.61 -11.22
N ARG A 1063 -14.05 17.21 -10.70
CA ARG A 1063 -14.17 18.68 -10.49
C ARG A 1063 -12.96 19.02 -9.66
N LYS A 1064 -12.07 19.73 -10.32
CA LYS A 1064 -10.66 19.51 -10.16
C LYS A 1064 -9.92 20.21 -9.04
N ASP A 1065 -10.33 21.28 -8.37
CA ASP A 1065 -11.48 22.16 -8.33
C ASP A 1065 -12.50 21.95 -7.19
N CYS A 1066 -13.04 20.75 -6.84
CA CYS A 1066 -14.01 20.58 -5.71
C CYS A 1066 -14.07 19.27 -4.84
N PHE A 1067 -14.02 19.36 -3.48
CA PHE A 1067 -13.85 18.26 -2.47
C PHE A 1067 -15.06 17.40 -1.88
N TYR A 1068 -15.20 16.08 -2.11
CA TYR A 1068 -16.02 15.00 -1.43
C TYR A 1068 -16.51 15.06 0.02
N PHE A 1069 -17.47 14.14 0.26
CA PHE A 1069 -17.63 13.27 1.43
C PHE A 1069 -17.25 11.77 1.09
N ASN A 1070 -17.74 10.77 1.80
CA ASN A 1070 -17.58 9.36 1.49
C ASN A 1070 -18.98 8.87 1.22
N THR A 1071 -19.04 7.71 0.58
CA THR A 1071 -20.01 6.67 0.97
C THR A 1071 -20.05 6.60 2.50
N PRO A 1072 -21.17 6.93 3.17
CA PRO A 1072 -21.34 6.84 4.61
C PRO A 1072 -20.49 5.79 5.32
N ALA A 1073 -19.72 6.22 6.32
CA ALA A 1073 -18.76 5.41 7.06
C ALA A 1073 -18.61 5.94 8.49
N MET A 1074 -17.90 5.22 9.37
CA MET A 1074 -17.49 5.71 10.69
C MET A 1074 -16.06 5.26 11.08
N ASN A 1075 -15.38 5.99 11.98
CA ASN A 1075 -14.16 5.47 12.61
C ASN A 1075 -14.58 4.28 13.45
N ILE A 1076 -13.86 3.16 13.35
CA ILE A 1076 -14.13 2.04 14.27
C ILE A 1076 -13.53 2.34 15.65
N PRO A 1077 -14.19 1.94 16.74
CA PRO A 1077 -13.61 1.99 18.08
C PRO A 1077 -12.36 1.11 18.18
N LYS A 1078 -11.48 1.40 19.14
CA LYS A 1078 -10.27 0.58 19.40
C LYS A 1078 -10.57 -0.86 19.82
N HIS A 1079 -11.78 -1.12 20.34
CA HIS A 1079 -12.23 -2.44 20.79
C HIS A 1079 -12.74 -3.36 19.67
N LEU A 1080 -12.73 -2.90 18.42
CA LEU A 1080 -12.90 -3.78 17.25
C LEU A 1080 -11.52 -4.32 16.86
N GLU A 1081 -11.36 -5.63 16.97
CA GLU A 1081 -10.08 -6.34 16.91
C GLU A 1081 -9.96 -7.21 15.65
N ASN A 1082 -8.71 -7.54 15.32
CA ASN A 1082 -8.30 -8.24 14.10
C ASN A 1082 -8.54 -7.39 12.84
N VAL A 1083 -8.19 -6.10 12.91
CA VAL A 1083 -8.34 -5.13 11.81
C VAL A 1083 -6.98 -4.79 11.21
N ASP A 1084 -6.67 -5.49 10.12
CA ASP A 1084 -5.38 -5.48 9.42
C ASP A 1084 -5.52 -5.18 7.90
N SER A 1085 -6.76 -4.96 7.44
CA SER A 1085 -7.09 -4.56 6.07
C SER A 1085 -8.05 -3.37 6.04
N CYS A 1086 -7.97 -2.61 4.95
CA CYS A 1086 -8.81 -1.47 4.62
C CYS A 1086 -10.08 -1.92 3.87
N GLU A 1087 -11.25 -1.33 4.16
CA GLU A 1087 -12.49 -1.70 3.47
C GLU A 1087 -12.56 -1.04 2.08
N ASN A 1088 -11.99 -1.73 1.09
CA ASN A 1088 -11.81 -1.28 -0.29
C ASN A 1088 -11.05 0.06 -0.36
N TRP A 1089 -11.75 1.17 -0.56
CA TRP A 1089 -11.25 2.54 -0.59
C TRP A 1089 -11.14 3.19 0.82
N LEU A 1090 -11.76 2.59 1.85
CA LEU A 1090 -11.79 3.11 3.23
C LEU A 1090 -10.49 2.72 3.97
N PRO A 1091 -9.71 3.67 4.49
CA PRO A 1091 -8.46 3.49 5.23
C PRO A 1091 -8.45 2.63 6.51
N ARG A 1092 -7.24 2.61 7.09
CA ARG A 1092 -6.85 1.95 8.33
C ARG A 1092 -7.65 2.40 9.56
N ARG A 1093 -8.67 1.58 9.88
CA ARG A 1093 -9.63 1.74 10.99
C ARG A 1093 -10.82 2.66 10.67
N VAL A 1094 -11.29 2.59 9.42
CA VAL A 1094 -12.61 3.07 9.02
C VAL A 1094 -13.40 2.00 8.28
N MET A 1095 -14.70 1.95 8.58
CA MET A 1095 -15.66 0.94 8.12
C MET A 1095 -16.93 1.61 7.58
N SER A 1096 -17.59 1.02 6.59
CA SER A 1096 -18.75 1.63 5.93
C SER A 1096 -20.04 1.52 6.75
N ALA A 1097 -20.98 2.44 6.53
CA ALA A 1097 -22.25 2.48 7.25
C ALA A 1097 -23.11 1.24 6.97
N TRP A 1098 -23.09 0.71 5.73
CA TRP A 1098 -23.78 -0.53 5.38
C TRP A 1098 -23.24 -1.73 6.18
N ARG A 1099 -21.93 -1.77 6.46
CA ARG A 1099 -21.30 -2.80 7.32
C ARG A 1099 -21.54 -2.55 8.80
N ILE A 1100 -21.42 -1.31 9.27
CA ILE A 1100 -21.65 -0.94 10.68
C ILE A 1100 -23.12 -1.13 11.08
N ALA A 1101 -24.08 -0.93 10.18
CA ALA A 1101 -25.49 -1.12 10.49
C ALA A 1101 -25.81 -2.55 10.97
N GLY A 1102 -25.33 -3.57 10.27
CA GLY A 1102 -25.48 -4.98 10.69
C GLY A 1102 -24.72 -5.31 11.98
N ILE A 1103 -23.66 -4.57 12.32
CA ILE A 1103 -22.99 -4.69 13.63
C ILE A 1103 -23.87 -4.06 14.73
N LEU A 1104 -24.46 -2.88 14.51
CA LEU A 1104 -25.30 -2.17 15.49
C LEU A 1104 -26.62 -2.88 15.75
N HIS A 1105 -27.35 -3.24 14.70
CA HIS A 1105 -28.60 -4.00 14.82
C HIS A 1105 -28.39 -5.31 15.60
N ALA A 1106 -27.22 -5.98 15.45
CA ALA A 1106 -26.88 -7.19 16.20
C ALA A 1106 -26.44 -6.94 17.65
N LEU A 1107 -25.74 -5.85 17.93
CA LEU A 1107 -25.35 -5.43 19.30
C LEU A 1107 -26.56 -5.00 20.14
N GLU A 1108 -27.52 -4.34 19.51
CA GLU A 1108 -28.72 -3.78 20.14
C GLU A 1108 -29.91 -4.75 20.10
N GLY A 1109 -29.74 -5.94 19.50
CA GLY A 1109 -30.74 -7.01 19.47
C GLY A 1109 -31.99 -6.71 18.63
N TRP A 1110 -31.88 -5.86 17.61
CA TRP A 1110 -33.03 -5.44 16.80
C TRP A 1110 -33.47 -6.57 15.86
N ASN A 1111 -34.66 -7.11 16.15
CA ASN A 1111 -35.23 -8.26 15.44
C ASN A 1111 -36.02 -7.84 14.18
N GLU A 1112 -35.46 -6.92 13.39
CA GLU A 1112 -36.12 -6.36 12.21
C GLU A 1112 -35.25 -6.48 10.95
N HIS A 1113 -35.89 -6.75 9.81
CA HIS A 1113 -35.23 -6.58 8.52
C HIS A 1113 -35.27 -5.09 8.13
N GLU A 1114 -34.16 -4.60 7.60
CA GLU A 1114 -33.97 -3.26 7.04
C GLU A 1114 -33.52 -3.42 5.58
N CYS A 1115 -34.43 -3.85 4.70
CA CYS A 1115 -34.12 -4.04 3.30
C CYS A 1115 -35.33 -3.84 2.38
N GLY A 1116 -35.09 -3.79 1.06
CA GLY A 1116 -36.13 -3.37 0.13
C GLY A 1116 -36.49 -1.91 0.39
N ASN A 1117 -37.72 -1.49 0.14
CA ASN A 1117 -38.14 -0.11 0.43
C ASN A 1117 -38.26 0.22 1.93
N LYS A 1118 -38.08 -0.73 2.85
CA LYS A 1118 -38.16 -0.46 4.29
C LYS A 1118 -36.91 0.27 4.80
N MET A 1119 -37.16 1.24 5.68
CA MET A 1119 -36.17 1.96 6.49
C MET A 1119 -36.38 1.65 7.98
N PHE A 1120 -35.31 1.73 8.75
CA PHE A 1120 -35.31 1.67 10.21
C PHE A 1120 -35.22 3.08 10.79
N ASP A 1121 -35.44 3.23 12.10
CA ASP A 1121 -35.33 4.51 12.80
C ASP A 1121 -33.90 5.08 12.71
N ILE A 1122 -33.78 6.14 11.90
CA ILE A 1122 -32.57 6.88 11.56
C ILE A 1122 -31.91 7.47 12.82
N ASP A 1123 -32.72 7.96 13.76
CA ASP A 1123 -32.27 8.72 14.92
C ASP A 1123 -31.84 7.75 16.06
N LYS A 1124 -32.49 6.59 16.15
CA LYS A 1124 -32.12 5.45 17.00
C LYS A 1124 -30.81 4.80 16.53
N VAL A 1125 -30.66 4.48 15.25
CA VAL A 1125 -29.41 3.88 14.73
C VAL A 1125 -28.23 4.87 14.82
N TRP A 1126 -28.48 6.17 14.64
CA TRP A 1126 -27.48 7.19 14.90
C TRP A 1126 -27.01 7.19 16.36
N LYS A 1127 -27.92 7.28 17.33
CA LYS A 1127 -27.57 7.32 18.77
C LYS A 1127 -26.86 6.03 19.22
N ALA A 1128 -27.27 4.87 18.70
CA ALA A 1128 -26.60 3.60 18.92
C ALA A 1128 -25.14 3.61 18.41
N SER A 1129 -24.92 4.14 17.20
CA SER A 1129 -23.57 4.19 16.60
C SER A 1129 -22.57 4.96 17.47
N LEU A 1130 -22.98 6.14 17.96
CA LEU A 1130 -22.18 6.98 18.86
C LEU A 1130 -21.91 6.27 20.20
N ARG A 1131 -22.96 5.65 20.78
CA ARG A 1131 -22.90 4.91 22.06
C ARG A 1131 -21.94 3.71 22.00
N HIS A 1132 -21.82 3.05 20.85
CA HIS A 1132 -20.87 1.95 20.67
C HIS A 1132 -19.44 2.41 20.33
N GLY A 1133 -19.21 3.72 20.21
CA GLY A 1133 -17.89 4.30 19.98
C GLY A 1133 -17.49 4.38 18.50
N PHE A 1134 -18.44 4.20 17.58
CA PHE A 1134 -18.23 4.54 16.17
C PHE A 1134 -18.27 6.06 16.06
N ILE A 1135 -17.13 6.68 15.75
CA ILE A 1135 -17.05 8.14 15.70
C ILE A 1135 -17.43 8.59 14.29
N PRO A 1136 -18.49 9.41 14.15
CA PRO A 1136 -18.92 9.90 12.86
C PRO A 1136 -17.85 10.81 12.31
N LEU A 1137 -17.81 10.76 11.01
CA LEU A 1137 -16.62 11.00 10.27
C LEU A 1137 -16.87 12.46 9.76
N THR A 1138 -16.40 13.47 10.48
CA THR A 1138 -16.53 14.95 10.22
C THR A 1138 -15.25 15.76 9.76
N THR A 1139 -14.54 15.44 8.65
CA THR A 1139 -13.41 16.25 8.07
C THR A 1139 -12.94 15.81 6.68
N PRO A 1140 -12.92 16.69 5.65
CA PRO A 1140 -12.28 16.43 4.37
C PRO A 1140 -10.86 15.89 4.53
N SER A 1141 -10.63 14.75 3.91
CA SER A 1141 -9.44 13.92 4.05
C SER A 1141 -8.17 14.29 3.33
N ILE A 1142 -7.94 15.56 3.07
CA ILE A 1142 -6.63 16.12 2.72
C ILE A 1142 -5.83 15.35 1.65
N CYS A 1143 -6.48 15.10 0.51
CA CYS A 1143 -5.97 14.65 -0.80
C CYS A 1143 -4.51 14.22 -0.86
N TYR A 1144 -4.23 12.99 -0.48
CA TYR A 1144 -3.04 12.28 -0.90
C TYR A 1144 -3.13 12.20 -2.43
#